data_AF-A0A9E7EN75-F1
#
_entry.id   AF-A0A9E7EN75-F1
#
_cell.length_a   1.000
_cell.length_b   1.000
_cell.length_c   1.000
_cell.angle_alpha   90.00
_cell.angle_beta   90.00
_cell.angle_gamma   90.00
#
_symmetry.space_group_name_H-M   'P 1'
#
loop_
_entity.id
_entity.type
_entity.pdbx_description
1 polymer ?
#
loop_
_entity_poly.entity_id
_entity_poly.type
_entity_poly.pdbx_seq_one_letter_code
_entity_poly.pdbx_strand_id
1 'polypeptide(L)'
;MFETVKYLIGSTGASGFGSKSTGEDVTAAAPDLRSITAIITGATSGIGAETARVLAMRGARLVLPARSLKAAEETRARITGEFPGAEIIVLPLDLSSLSSVGCFVFRFLALNLPLNLLINNAGKFSYEHAVSEDGVEVTFATNYLGHFLLTKLLLNKMAETARETGIEGRIVNVSSSIHGWFFGDCLGYLDQMTRKKAAYDATRAYALSKLANVLHTKELTQRLEQMDANVTANCVHPGIVRTRLTRDREGLVTGRPLPCTLFKTFDLVLDLKPSLPMPDLAFFLASKLLKTIPQAAATTCYVATHPRLEGVSGKYFADCNEPARGRPAVARLRGHDGPEAARLWRASEAMTAPRPDRTWFGLEPPLSSDKPADEILLLSYYVPLSFAHAYWPVGASTRFYHFKVQTLRVTKLCQTNDIVTVNGKFPGPVIYAQEDDRVIVRVTNQTPHNTTVHWHGVRQRLSCWADGPAYITQCPIQAGRSYTYEFTLVQQKGTLLWHAHVSWLRATVHGAIVVYPKTGVPYPFPHPYEEHSLVFAEYWHKDVLRLEEDVMSSGGGAPPADAYLINGSPGPLYNCSATDVYEIAVVPGKTYLLRLVSASLNTEHFFAIADHRLTIVEADGEYTKPLTVDSLVIAPGQTINVLVQADRPIDTYDMAMAPFMSARNVPFQKTPAVAHFRYSGAGPEAPSRPAEFPAFNDSLTADFALSNLRSLNDTGVPLVVDANLLFTIGLAVEQCHSPHPNASCRGPGGGVFAAAMNNIAFVEPTVSLLQAYYDNTNGYYTEDFPGFGSRVQLVLQNTGTVGTENHPVHLHGHSFHVVGHGTGNYNPTTAQLNLADPPYMNTIGVPAGGWAAIRFVADNPGVWFMHCHLEVHASWGLAMAFVVKDGNGTMESLPHPPADLPRC
;
A
#
# COMPACT_ATOMS: atom_id res chain seq x y z
N MET A 1 -33.58 -8.85 -41.38
CA MET A 1 -33.80 -10.30 -41.57
C MET A 1 -32.56 -10.99 -42.18
N PHE A 2 -32.09 -10.60 -43.37
CA PHE A 2 -30.92 -11.23 -44.04
C PHE A 2 -29.62 -11.25 -43.22
N GLU A 3 -29.29 -10.15 -42.53
CA GLU A 3 -28.08 -10.05 -41.69
C GLU A 3 -28.17 -10.85 -40.39
N THR A 4 -29.37 -10.93 -39.80
CA THR A 4 -29.63 -11.79 -38.63
C THR A 4 -29.47 -13.25 -39.01
N VAL A 5 -29.93 -13.64 -40.21
CA VAL A 5 -29.74 -15.00 -40.74
C VAL A 5 -28.25 -15.29 -40.95
N LYS A 6 -27.48 -14.38 -41.57
CA LYS A 6 -26.02 -14.51 -41.71
C LYS A 6 -25.30 -14.69 -40.37
N TYR A 7 -25.67 -13.89 -39.38
CA TYR A 7 -25.12 -14.01 -38.02
C TYR A 7 -25.46 -15.35 -37.36
N LEU A 8 -26.69 -15.85 -37.52
CA LEU A 8 -27.12 -17.14 -36.96
C LEU A 8 -26.46 -18.35 -37.64
N ILE A 9 -26.27 -18.31 -38.96
CA ILE A 9 -25.61 -19.40 -39.70
C ILE A 9 -24.08 -19.32 -39.59
N GLY A 10 -23.52 -18.15 -39.27
CA GLY A 10 -22.08 -17.93 -39.13
C GLY A 10 -21.38 -17.64 -40.45
N SER A 11 -22.09 -17.01 -41.41
CA SER A 11 -21.53 -16.67 -42.71
C SER A 11 -20.26 -15.83 -42.57
N THR A 12 -19.24 -16.19 -43.34
CA THR A 12 -17.98 -15.47 -43.37
C THR A 12 -18.13 -14.12 -44.09
N GLY A 13 -17.44 -13.11 -43.59
CA GLY A 13 -17.33 -11.79 -44.24
C GLY A 13 -16.06 -11.65 -45.08
N ALA A 14 -15.69 -10.42 -45.41
CA ALA A 14 -14.51 -10.10 -46.22
C ALA A 14 -13.17 -10.53 -45.59
N SER A 15 -13.12 -10.72 -44.27
CA SER A 15 -11.96 -11.27 -43.58
C SER A 15 -11.81 -12.79 -43.75
N GLY A 16 -12.85 -13.49 -44.20
CA GLY A 16 -12.92 -14.95 -44.20
C GLY A 16 -13.45 -15.54 -42.89
N PHE A 17 -13.74 -14.70 -41.89
CA PHE A 17 -14.28 -15.11 -40.58
C PHE A 17 -15.68 -14.54 -40.36
N GLY A 18 -16.41 -15.10 -39.39
CA GLY A 18 -17.79 -14.72 -39.09
C GLY A 18 -18.13 -14.83 -37.60
N SER A 19 -19.42 -14.73 -37.26
CA SER A 19 -19.90 -14.74 -35.87
C SER A 19 -19.63 -16.03 -35.10
N LYS A 20 -19.38 -17.15 -35.80
CA LYS A 20 -19.06 -18.46 -35.22
C LYS A 20 -17.57 -18.78 -35.13
N SER A 21 -16.70 -17.96 -35.71
CA SER A 21 -15.25 -18.13 -35.60
C SER A 21 -14.79 -17.91 -34.17
N THR A 22 -13.78 -18.65 -33.73
CA THR A 22 -13.18 -18.57 -32.39
C THR A 22 -11.84 -17.81 -32.41
N GLY A 23 -11.36 -17.42 -31.22
CA GLY A 23 -10.01 -16.86 -31.08
C GLY A 23 -8.91 -17.77 -31.64
N GLU A 24 -9.06 -19.09 -31.53
CA GLU A 24 -8.10 -20.04 -32.10
C GLU A 24 -8.13 -20.03 -33.64
N ASP A 25 -9.32 -20.06 -34.24
CA ASP A 25 -9.48 -20.06 -35.71
C ASP A 25 -8.81 -18.84 -36.35
N VAL A 26 -9.07 -17.66 -35.78
CA VAL A 26 -8.58 -16.39 -36.36
C VAL A 26 -7.11 -16.14 -36.07
N THR A 27 -6.53 -16.83 -35.09
CA THR A 27 -5.08 -16.77 -34.83
C THR A 27 -4.32 -17.86 -35.58
N ALA A 28 -4.99 -18.77 -36.31
CA ALA A 28 -4.35 -19.86 -37.04
C ALA A 28 -3.29 -19.37 -38.03
N ALA A 29 -3.57 -18.23 -38.68
CA ALA A 29 -2.67 -17.57 -39.62
C ALA A 29 -1.80 -16.46 -38.97
N ALA A 30 -1.81 -16.33 -37.64
CA ALA A 30 -0.98 -15.35 -36.94
C ALA A 30 0.50 -15.76 -37.00
N PRO A 31 1.43 -14.79 -37.08
CA PRO A 31 2.85 -15.07 -36.92
C PRO A 31 3.15 -15.64 -35.53
N ASP A 32 4.34 -16.23 -35.37
CA ASP A 32 4.84 -16.68 -34.08
C ASP A 32 4.91 -15.50 -33.10
N LEU A 33 4.26 -15.63 -31.93
CA LEU A 33 4.16 -14.55 -30.95
C LEU A 33 5.20 -14.65 -29.83
N ARG A 34 6.19 -15.55 -29.90
CA ARG A 34 7.21 -15.70 -28.83
C ARG A 34 8.02 -14.43 -28.52
N SER A 35 8.17 -13.53 -29.48
CA SER A 35 8.83 -12.23 -29.29
C SER A 35 7.88 -11.11 -28.86
N ILE A 36 6.58 -11.40 -28.74
CA ILE A 36 5.52 -10.42 -28.49
C ILE A 36 5.21 -10.38 -27.01
N THR A 37 5.23 -9.18 -26.44
CA THR A 37 4.71 -8.93 -25.08
C THR A 37 3.37 -8.20 -25.17
N ALA A 38 2.36 -8.75 -24.49
CA ALA A 38 0.99 -8.27 -24.52
C ALA A 38 0.47 -7.89 -23.11
N ILE A 39 -0.02 -6.67 -22.95
CA ILE A 39 -0.79 -6.25 -21.78
C ILE A 39 -2.28 -6.45 -22.06
N ILE A 40 -2.99 -7.18 -21.20
CA ILE A 40 -4.42 -7.47 -21.37
C ILE A 40 -5.18 -7.07 -20.11
N THR A 41 -5.96 -5.98 -20.16
CA THR A 41 -6.78 -5.57 -19.03
C THR A 41 -8.04 -6.45 -18.90
N GLY A 42 -8.42 -6.78 -17.67
CA GLY A 42 -9.62 -7.59 -17.41
C GLY A 42 -9.47 -9.05 -17.87
N ALA A 43 -8.24 -9.57 -17.84
CA ALA A 43 -7.92 -10.93 -18.27
C ALA A 43 -8.33 -12.03 -17.26
N THR A 44 -8.97 -11.70 -16.14
CA THR A 44 -9.26 -12.69 -15.08
C THR A 44 -10.52 -13.52 -15.30
N SER A 45 -11.37 -13.17 -16.26
CA SER A 45 -12.56 -13.97 -16.60
C SER A 45 -13.11 -13.63 -18.00
N GLY A 46 -14.03 -14.46 -18.50
CA GLY A 46 -14.79 -14.18 -19.72
C GLY A 46 -13.90 -13.98 -20.95
N ILE A 47 -14.22 -12.95 -21.75
CA ILE A 47 -13.54 -12.63 -23.02
C ILE A 47 -12.04 -12.36 -22.81
N GLY A 48 -11.68 -11.63 -21.75
CA GLY A 48 -10.29 -11.28 -21.48
C GLY A 48 -9.44 -12.51 -21.13
N ALA A 49 -9.97 -13.41 -20.31
CA ALA A 49 -9.28 -14.66 -19.95
C ALA A 49 -9.10 -15.59 -21.14
N GLU A 50 -10.07 -15.63 -22.05
CA GLU A 50 -9.97 -16.39 -23.28
C GLU A 50 -9.00 -15.76 -24.28
N THR A 51 -8.99 -14.43 -24.38
CA THR A 51 -7.99 -13.69 -25.19
C THR A 51 -6.58 -13.99 -24.68
N ALA A 52 -6.37 -13.95 -23.37
CA ALA A 52 -5.09 -14.33 -22.75
C ALA A 52 -4.72 -15.78 -23.06
N ARG A 53 -5.66 -16.73 -22.90
CA ARG A 53 -5.44 -18.15 -23.20
C ARG A 53 -5.00 -18.37 -24.65
N VAL A 54 -5.68 -17.75 -25.61
CA VAL A 54 -5.36 -17.87 -27.04
C VAL A 54 -4.01 -17.23 -27.37
N LEU A 55 -3.66 -16.08 -26.79
CA LEU A 55 -2.35 -15.46 -27.03
C LEU A 55 -1.20 -16.27 -26.42
N ALA A 56 -1.40 -16.83 -25.22
CA ALA A 56 -0.44 -17.75 -24.61
C ALA A 56 -0.26 -19.03 -25.45
N MET A 57 -1.33 -19.58 -26.01
CA MET A 57 -1.27 -20.72 -26.94
C MET A 57 -0.38 -20.44 -28.15
N ARG A 58 -0.31 -19.17 -28.60
CA ARG A 58 0.55 -18.72 -29.71
C ARG A 58 1.96 -18.29 -29.27
N GLY A 59 2.27 -18.42 -27.99
CA GLY A 59 3.61 -18.15 -27.43
C GLY A 59 3.83 -16.73 -26.92
N ALA A 60 2.83 -15.85 -26.93
CA ALA A 60 3.00 -14.48 -26.44
C ALA A 60 3.33 -14.43 -24.94
N ARG A 61 4.25 -13.55 -24.56
CA ARG A 61 4.45 -13.16 -23.16
C ARG A 61 3.29 -12.28 -22.72
N LEU A 62 2.64 -12.64 -21.61
CA LEU A 62 1.45 -11.94 -21.14
C LEU A 62 1.75 -11.16 -19.86
N VAL A 63 1.26 -9.92 -19.82
CA VAL A 63 1.15 -9.14 -18.59
C VAL A 63 -0.33 -8.97 -18.29
N LEU A 64 -0.76 -9.50 -17.15
CA LEU A 64 -2.16 -9.54 -16.71
C LEU A 64 -2.39 -8.54 -15.56
N PRO A 65 -2.69 -7.27 -15.86
CA PRO A 65 -3.16 -6.32 -14.86
C PRO A 65 -4.50 -6.75 -14.27
N ALA A 66 -4.60 -6.78 -12.94
CA ALA A 66 -5.85 -7.08 -12.26
C ALA A 66 -6.02 -6.37 -10.92
N ARG A 67 -7.28 -6.03 -10.59
CA ARG A 67 -7.66 -5.55 -9.26
C ARG A 67 -7.55 -6.64 -8.20
N SER A 68 -7.91 -7.87 -8.57
CA SER A 68 -7.80 -9.05 -7.71
C SER A 68 -6.65 -9.91 -8.22
N LEU A 69 -5.53 -9.87 -7.49
CA LEU A 69 -4.35 -10.68 -7.80
C LEU A 69 -4.69 -12.17 -7.74
N LYS A 70 -5.50 -12.60 -6.75
CA LYS A 70 -6.01 -13.98 -6.66
C LYS A 70 -6.65 -14.46 -7.97
N ALA A 71 -7.61 -13.73 -8.52
CA ALA A 71 -8.29 -14.13 -9.76
C ALA A 71 -7.36 -14.13 -10.99
N ALA A 72 -6.34 -13.27 -11.00
CA ALA A 72 -5.32 -13.25 -12.05
C ALA A 72 -4.35 -14.42 -11.94
N GLU A 73 -3.92 -14.78 -10.73
CA GLU A 73 -3.09 -15.95 -10.47
C GLU A 73 -3.83 -17.25 -10.76
N GLU A 74 -5.14 -17.35 -10.44
CA GLU A 74 -5.98 -18.48 -10.87
C GLU A 74 -6.05 -18.61 -12.40
N THR A 75 -6.15 -17.48 -13.10
CA THR A 75 -6.12 -17.46 -14.56
C THR A 75 -4.76 -17.89 -15.10
N ARG A 76 -3.67 -17.37 -14.52
CA ARG A 76 -2.30 -17.76 -14.85
C ARG A 76 -2.11 -19.26 -14.65
N ALA A 77 -2.49 -19.81 -13.50
CA ALA A 77 -2.39 -21.23 -13.21
C ALA A 77 -3.15 -22.10 -14.24
N ARG A 78 -4.36 -21.69 -14.63
CA ARG A 78 -5.14 -22.38 -15.66
C ARG A 78 -4.43 -22.35 -17.02
N ILE A 79 -3.96 -21.18 -17.45
CA ILE A 79 -3.27 -21.04 -18.75
C ILE A 79 -1.95 -21.79 -18.75
N THR A 80 -1.14 -21.71 -17.69
CA THR A 80 0.12 -22.45 -17.57
C THR A 80 -0.12 -23.97 -17.46
N GLY A 81 -1.26 -24.40 -16.92
CA GLY A 81 -1.67 -25.80 -16.93
C GLY A 81 -1.98 -26.33 -18.34
N GLU A 82 -2.59 -25.51 -19.20
CA GLU A 82 -2.82 -25.83 -20.62
C GLU A 82 -1.54 -25.68 -21.46
N PHE A 83 -0.71 -24.67 -21.16
CA PHE A 83 0.50 -24.31 -21.90
C PHE A 83 1.68 -24.10 -20.93
N PRO A 84 2.42 -25.16 -20.58
CA PRO A 84 3.49 -25.08 -19.57
C PRO A 84 4.61 -24.08 -19.88
N GLY A 85 4.82 -23.73 -21.16
CA GLY A 85 5.81 -22.74 -21.59
C GLY A 85 5.30 -21.29 -21.61
N ALA A 86 4.06 -21.03 -21.19
CA ALA A 86 3.49 -19.68 -21.22
C ALA A 86 4.12 -18.77 -20.16
N GLU A 87 4.72 -17.65 -20.61
CA GLU A 87 5.28 -16.62 -19.73
C GLU A 87 4.20 -15.61 -19.36
N ILE A 88 3.80 -15.58 -18.09
CA ILE A 88 2.70 -14.74 -17.60
C ILE A 88 3.14 -13.99 -16.34
N ILE A 89 3.03 -12.67 -16.39
CA ILE A 89 3.35 -11.75 -15.30
C ILE A 89 2.06 -11.11 -14.81
N VAL A 90 1.76 -11.22 -13.52
CA VAL A 90 0.59 -10.60 -12.90
C VAL A 90 1.03 -9.33 -12.17
N LEU A 91 0.32 -8.22 -12.40
CA LEU A 91 0.57 -6.96 -11.71
C LEU A 91 -0.77 -6.35 -11.22
N PRO A 92 -0.80 -5.65 -10.08
CA PRO A 92 -2.02 -5.02 -9.62
C PRO A 92 -2.35 -3.79 -10.47
N LEU A 93 -3.63 -3.66 -10.83
CA LEU A 93 -4.18 -2.49 -11.51
C LEU A 93 -5.67 -2.35 -11.21
N ASP A 94 -6.07 -1.19 -10.71
CA ASP A 94 -7.45 -0.75 -10.67
C ASP A 94 -7.70 0.42 -11.63
N LEU A 95 -8.38 0.17 -12.74
CA LEU A 95 -8.67 1.18 -13.76
C LEU A 95 -9.63 2.28 -13.32
N SER A 96 -10.33 2.13 -12.18
CA SER A 96 -11.08 3.23 -11.59
C SER A 96 -10.22 4.24 -10.82
N SER A 97 -8.93 3.97 -10.63
CA SER A 97 -7.98 4.84 -9.92
C SER A 97 -6.87 5.27 -10.87
N LEU A 98 -6.76 6.56 -11.15
CA LEU A 98 -5.68 7.11 -11.98
C LEU A 98 -4.30 6.88 -11.32
N SER A 99 -4.24 6.84 -9.99
CA SER A 99 -3.02 6.53 -9.24
C SER A 99 -2.59 5.08 -9.42
N SER A 100 -3.56 4.16 -9.39
CA SER A 100 -3.29 2.75 -9.66
C SER A 100 -2.79 2.53 -11.10
N VAL A 101 -3.33 3.27 -12.08
CA VAL A 101 -2.83 3.24 -13.47
C VAL A 101 -1.37 3.70 -13.55
N GLY A 102 -1.04 4.83 -12.91
CA GLY A 102 0.35 5.30 -12.84
C GLY A 102 1.29 4.29 -12.19
N CYS A 103 0.89 3.69 -11.06
CA CYS A 103 1.66 2.65 -10.37
C CYS A 103 1.89 1.41 -11.24
N PHE A 104 0.87 0.95 -11.97
CA PHE A 104 1.00 -0.19 -12.87
C PHE A 104 1.99 0.10 -14.00
N VAL A 105 1.89 1.27 -14.65
CA VAL A 105 2.79 1.64 -15.75
C VAL A 105 4.23 1.71 -15.24
N PHE A 106 4.44 2.33 -14.07
CA PHE A 106 5.75 2.36 -13.43
C PHE A 106 6.33 0.96 -13.23
N ARG A 107 5.55 0.04 -12.64
CA ARG A 107 5.97 -1.36 -12.43
C ARG A 107 6.24 -2.10 -13.72
N PHE A 108 5.42 -1.91 -14.75
CA PHE A 108 5.62 -2.55 -16.05
C PHE A 108 6.90 -2.06 -16.73
N LEU A 109 7.12 -0.73 -16.76
CA LEU A 109 8.33 -0.16 -17.36
C LEU A 109 9.61 -0.61 -16.64
N ALA A 110 9.54 -0.80 -15.31
CA ALA A 110 10.66 -1.32 -14.52
C ALA A 110 11.04 -2.78 -14.87
N LEU A 111 10.15 -3.56 -15.50
CA LEU A 111 10.49 -4.91 -15.98
C LEU A 111 11.40 -4.87 -17.21
N ASN A 112 11.57 -3.70 -17.85
CA ASN A 112 12.33 -3.51 -19.07
C ASN A 112 11.97 -4.48 -20.22
N LEU A 113 10.68 -4.82 -20.31
CA LEU A 113 10.17 -5.69 -21.37
C LEU A 113 9.77 -4.86 -22.60
N PRO A 114 9.82 -5.42 -23.83
CA PRO A 114 9.16 -4.80 -24.98
C PRO A 114 7.66 -4.70 -24.73
N LEU A 115 6.96 -3.78 -25.40
CA LEU A 115 5.49 -3.75 -25.43
C LEU A 115 5.00 -3.69 -26.87
N ASN A 116 4.40 -4.78 -27.33
CA ASN A 116 3.92 -4.90 -28.70
C ASN A 116 2.39 -4.81 -28.78
N LEU A 117 1.68 -5.41 -27.82
CA LEU A 117 0.22 -5.46 -27.82
C LEU A 117 -0.37 -4.84 -26.55
N LEU A 118 -1.30 -3.90 -26.71
CA LEU A 118 -2.09 -3.33 -25.63
C LEU A 118 -3.57 -3.60 -25.88
N ILE A 119 -4.18 -4.46 -25.07
CA ILE A 119 -5.59 -4.86 -25.19
C ILE A 119 -6.39 -4.26 -24.04
N ASN A 120 -7.06 -3.14 -24.32
CA ASN A 120 -7.94 -2.42 -23.41
C ASN A 120 -9.32 -3.09 -23.39
N ASN A 121 -9.42 -4.17 -22.62
CA ASN A 121 -10.58 -5.07 -22.59
C ASN A 121 -11.44 -4.96 -21.32
N ALA A 122 -10.87 -4.55 -20.18
CA ALA A 122 -11.62 -4.48 -18.93
C ALA A 122 -12.89 -3.62 -19.06
N GLY A 123 -13.94 -4.03 -18.35
CA GLY A 123 -15.19 -3.29 -18.34
C GLY A 123 -16.03 -3.56 -17.10
N LYS A 124 -16.82 -2.56 -16.73
CA LYS A 124 -17.84 -2.58 -15.67
C LYS A 124 -19.17 -2.11 -16.25
N PHE A 125 -20.26 -2.69 -15.76
CA PHE A 125 -21.62 -2.17 -15.94
C PHE A 125 -22.20 -1.94 -14.53
N SER A 126 -22.26 -0.69 -14.08
CA SER A 126 -22.76 -0.35 -12.75
C SER A 126 -24.24 -0.01 -12.82
N TYR A 127 -25.11 -0.75 -12.12
CA TYR A 127 -26.54 -0.44 -12.01
C TYR A 127 -26.78 0.76 -11.09
N GLU A 128 -25.99 0.86 -10.03
CA GLU A 128 -26.05 1.96 -9.08
C GLU A 128 -25.05 3.04 -9.45
N HIS A 129 -25.42 4.29 -9.13
CA HIS A 129 -24.55 5.44 -9.27
C HIS A 129 -23.40 5.35 -8.27
N ALA A 130 -22.17 5.40 -8.78
CA ALA A 130 -20.97 5.51 -7.97
C ALA A 130 -19.94 6.38 -8.68
N VAL A 131 -19.11 7.04 -7.89
CA VAL A 131 -18.04 7.94 -8.36
C VAL A 131 -16.71 7.33 -7.90
N SER A 132 -15.70 7.36 -8.77
CA SER A 132 -14.34 6.94 -8.43
C SER A 132 -13.67 7.92 -7.46
N GLU A 133 -12.53 7.51 -6.88
CA GLU A 133 -11.72 8.38 -6.02
C GLU A 133 -11.17 9.63 -6.73
N ASP A 134 -11.14 9.61 -8.07
CA ASP A 134 -10.74 10.74 -8.92
C ASP A 134 -11.93 11.64 -9.30
N GLY A 135 -13.11 11.39 -8.73
CA GLY A 135 -14.28 12.23 -8.90
C GLY A 135 -14.95 12.07 -10.25
N VAL A 136 -14.90 10.89 -10.88
CA VAL A 136 -15.57 10.58 -12.17
C VAL A 136 -16.51 9.39 -12.01
N GLU A 137 -17.65 9.36 -12.70
CA GLU A 137 -18.57 8.21 -12.66
C GLU A 137 -17.82 6.88 -12.97
N VAL A 138 -18.05 5.86 -12.14
CA VAL A 138 -17.19 4.66 -12.06
C VAL A 138 -17.16 3.82 -13.35
N THR A 139 -18.26 3.77 -14.09
CA THR A 139 -18.38 3.06 -15.38
C THR A 139 -17.52 3.74 -16.43
N PHE A 140 -17.62 5.06 -16.56
CA PHE A 140 -16.78 5.85 -17.45
C PHE A 140 -15.30 5.82 -17.02
N ALA A 141 -15.03 5.92 -15.73
CA ALA A 141 -13.68 5.84 -15.17
C ALA A 141 -13.00 4.51 -15.54
N THR A 142 -13.66 3.39 -15.27
CA THR A 142 -13.10 2.04 -15.51
C THR A 142 -13.02 1.70 -17.00
N ASN A 143 -14.11 1.94 -17.75
CA ASN A 143 -14.22 1.45 -19.14
C ASN A 143 -13.39 2.27 -20.12
N TYR A 144 -13.18 3.56 -19.83
CA TYR A 144 -12.56 4.50 -20.74
C TYR A 144 -11.42 5.30 -20.10
N LEU A 145 -11.65 6.08 -19.04
CA LEU A 145 -10.66 7.06 -18.56
C LEU A 145 -9.35 6.41 -18.06
N GLY A 146 -9.45 5.30 -17.33
CA GLY A 146 -8.28 4.53 -16.89
C GLY A 146 -7.50 3.93 -18.07
N HIS A 147 -8.19 3.41 -19.09
CA HIS A 147 -7.55 2.91 -20.32
C HIS A 147 -6.92 4.02 -21.15
N PHE A 148 -7.55 5.20 -21.18
CA PHE A 148 -7.01 6.39 -21.83
C PHE A 148 -5.67 6.77 -21.21
N LEU A 149 -5.60 6.87 -19.88
CA LEU A 149 -4.34 7.18 -19.18
C LEU A 149 -3.30 6.07 -19.39
N LEU A 150 -3.70 4.81 -19.26
CA LEU A 150 -2.82 3.66 -19.48
C LEU A 150 -2.19 3.70 -20.87
N THR A 151 -3.00 3.92 -21.90
CA THR A 151 -2.56 4.01 -23.29
C THR A 151 -1.63 5.21 -23.50
N LYS A 152 -1.99 6.37 -22.95
CA LYS A 152 -1.18 7.60 -23.05
C LYS A 152 0.22 7.41 -22.45
N LEU A 153 0.32 6.78 -21.28
CA LEU A 153 1.60 6.60 -20.59
C LEU A 153 2.48 5.51 -21.23
N LEU A 154 1.89 4.52 -21.91
CA LEU A 154 2.62 3.43 -22.57
C LEU A 154 2.93 3.69 -24.05
N LEU A 155 2.40 4.78 -24.63
CA LEU A 155 2.48 5.06 -26.06
C LEU A 155 3.93 5.15 -26.57
N ASN A 156 4.79 5.87 -25.83
CA ASN A 156 6.21 6.00 -26.17
C ASN A 156 6.91 4.65 -26.10
N LYS A 157 6.66 3.85 -25.07
CA LYS A 157 7.25 2.50 -24.95
C LYS A 157 6.85 1.59 -26.11
N MET A 158 5.60 1.68 -26.58
CA MET A 158 5.15 0.93 -27.76
C MET A 158 5.86 1.40 -29.04
N ALA A 159 5.97 2.72 -29.25
CA ALA A 159 6.66 3.29 -30.40
C ALA A 159 8.15 2.94 -30.42
N GLU A 160 8.83 3.03 -29.27
CA GLU A 160 10.22 2.63 -29.08
C GLU A 160 10.40 1.14 -29.37
N THR A 161 9.55 0.29 -28.79
CA THR A 161 9.57 -1.16 -29.04
C THR A 161 9.43 -1.46 -30.53
N ALA A 162 8.49 -0.81 -31.22
CA ALA A 162 8.26 -1.04 -32.64
C ALA A 162 9.45 -0.61 -33.50
N ARG A 163 10.10 0.51 -33.13
CA ARG A 163 11.32 0.99 -33.79
C ARG A 163 12.51 0.05 -33.57
N GLU A 164 12.69 -0.44 -32.34
CA GLU A 164 13.83 -1.31 -31.98
C GLU A 164 13.71 -2.72 -32.55
N THR A 165 12.49 -3.26 -32.55
CA THR A 165 12.24 -4.65 -32.97
C THR A 165 11.85 -4.78 -34.45
N GLY A 166 11.44 -3.68 -35.09
CA GLY A 166 10.83 -3.70 -36.42
C GLY A 166 9.41 -4.31 -36.46
N ILE A 167 8.83 -4.63 -35.29
CA ILE A 167 7.51 -5.25 -35.18
C ILE A 167 6.47 -4.16 -34.91
N GLU A 168 5.46 -4.04 -35.78
CA GLU A 168 4.33 -3.12 -35.59
C GLU A 168 3.63 -3.34 -34.23
N GLY A 169 3.48 -2.27 -33.44
CA GLY A 169 2.69 -2.29 -32.22
C GLY A 169 1.18 -2.23 -32.50
N ARG A 170 0.34 -2.87 -31.69
CA ARG A 170 -1.13 -2.85 -31.88
C ARG A 170 -1.89 -2.58 -30.60
N ILE A 171 -2.78 -1.59 -30.66
CA ILE A 171 -3.68 -1.20 -29.57
C ILE A 171 -5.10 -1.62 -29.94
N VAL A 172 -5.75 -2.40 -29.08
CA VAL A 172 -7.11 -2.90 -29.28
C VAL A 172 -8.04 -2.36 -28.19
N ASN A 173 -9.00 -1.52 -28.57
CA ASN A 173 -9.97 -0.93 -27.67
C ASN A 173 -11.31 -1.65 -27.75
N VAL A 174 -11.74 -2.30 -26.66
CA VAL A 174 -13.00 -3.05 -26.65
C VAL A 174 -14.21 -2.15 -26.41
N SER A 175 -15.04 -2.00 -27.43
CA SER A 175 -16.32 -1.28 -27.41
C SER A 175 -17.52 -2.26 -27.43
N SER A 176 -18.71 -1.77 -27.76
CA SER A 176 -19.95 -2.52 -27.91
C SER A 176 -20.88 -1.80 -28.88
N SER A 177 -21.72 -2.52 -29.63
CA SER A 177 -22.74 -1.92 -30.52
C SER A 177 -23.68 -0.93 -29.81
N ILE A 178 -23.81 -1.03 -28.48
CA ILE A 178 -24.57 -0.10 -27.64
C ILE A 178 -24.02 1.33 -27.65
N HIS A 179 -22.78 1.55 -28.11
CA HIS A 179 -22.25 2.92 -28.28
C HIS A 179 -23.15 3.79 -29.16
N GLY A 180 -23.85 3.18 -30.12
CA GLY A 180 -24.79 3.88 -31.00
C GLY A 180 -26.10 4.29 -30.32
N TRP A 181 -26.34 3.88 -29.07
CA TRP A 181 -27.55 4.24 -28.31
C TRP A 181 -27.38 5.53 -27.52
N PHE A 182 -26.16 6.07 -27.43
CA PHE A 182 -25.93 7.35 -26.79
C PHE A 182 -26.25 8.50 -27.76
N PHE A 183 -27.08 9.45 -27.30
CA PHE A 183 -27.38 10.69 -28.01
C PHE A 183 -27.26 11.88 -27.03
N GLY A 184 -26.69 12.99 -27.51
CA GLY A 184 -26.49 14.23 -26.75
C GLY A 184 -25.03 14.61 -26.55
N ASP A 185 -24.77 15.64 -25.75
CA ASP A 185 -23.41 16.10 -25.42
C ASP A 185 -22.72 15.13 -24.45
N CYS A 186 -21.65 14.47 -24.91
CA CYS A 186 -20.88 13.50 -24.13
C CYS A 186 -20.36 14.09 -22.80
N LEU A 187 -19.72 15.26 -22.85
CA LEU A 187 -19.10 15.88 -21.68
C LEU A 187 -20.13 16.50 -20.74
N GLY A 188 -21.17 17.15 -21.29
CA GLY A 188 -22.28 17.66 -20.50
C GLY A 188 -23.02 16.55 -19.76
N TYR A 189 -23.25 15.39 -20.40
CA TYR A 189 -23.86 14.25 -19.74
C TYR A 189 -22.94 13.60 -18.69
N LEU A 190 -21.64 13.47 -18.96
CA LEU A 190 -20.67 12.99 -17.97
C LEU A 190 -20.64 13.86 -16.71
N ASP A 191 -20.61 15.19 -16.87
CA ASP A 191 -20.64 16.14 -15.77
C ASP A 191 -21.94 16.03 -14.95
N GLN A 192 -23.09 15.91 -15.63
CA GLN A 192 -24.39 15.69 -14.98
C GLN A 192 -24.43 14.39 -14.16
N MET A 193 -23.94 13.29 -14.73
CA MET A 193 -23.88 12.00 -14.03
C MET A 193 -22.92 12.07 -12.84
N THR A 194 -21.80 12.77 -12.96
CA THR A 194 -20.79 12.84 -11.91
C THR A 194 -21.27 13.65 -10.70
N ARG A 195 -22.01 14.75 -10.90
CA ARG A 195 -22.45 15.67 -9.83
C ARG A 195 -23.74 15.29 -9.10
N LYS A 196 -24.28 14.08 -9.33
CA LYS A 196 -25.51 13.53 -8.70
C LYS A 196 -26.75 14.44 -8.81
N LYS A 197 -26.92 15.15 -9.92
CA LYS A 197 -28.08 16.04 -10.14
C LYS A 197 -29.27 15.39 -10.86
N ALA A 198 -29.13 14.17 -11.40
CA ALA A 198 -30.17 13.50 -12.21
C ALA A 198 -30.35 12.01 -11.85
N ALA A 199 -31.47 11.42 -12.28
CA ALA A 199 -31.70 9.97 -12.23
C ALA A 199 -30.63 9.24 -13.06
N TYR A 200 -29.85 8.37 -12.42
CA TYR A 200 -28.76 7.64 -13.07
C TYR A 200 -29.31 6.57 -14.01
N ASP A 201 -28.93 6.66 -15.29
CA ASP A 201 -29.27 5.67 -16.32
C ASP A 201 -28.00 4.86 -16.63
N ALA A 202 -27.90 3.68 -16.01
CA ALA A 202 -26.79 2.76 -16.20
C ALA A 202 -26.57 2.36 -17.67
N THR A 203 -27.65 2.23 -18.45
CA THR A 203 -27.56 1.84 -19.87
C THR A 203 -26.93 2.96 -20.69
N ARG A 204 -27.37 4.20 -20.44
CA ARG A 204 -26.85 5.39 -21.11
C ARG A 204 -25.43 5.73 -20.67
N ALA A 205 -25.08 5.57 -19.39
CA ALA A 205 -23.70 5.70 -18.88
C ALA A 205 -22.74 4.69 -19.56
N TYR A 206 -23.17 3.43 -19.65
CA TYR A 206 -22.39 2.39 -20.33
C TYR A 206 -22.25 2.67 -21.83
N ALA A 207 -23.33 3.10 -22.51
CA ALA A 207 -23.30 3.50 -23.91
C ALA A 207 -22.32 4.64 -24.18
N LEU A 208 -22.30 5.67 -23.32
CA LEU A 208 -21.30 6.76 -23.38
C LEU A 208 -19.87 6.20 -23.25
N SER A 209 -19.60 5.34 -22.26
CA SER A 209 -18.26 4.78 -22.07
C SER A 209 -17.76 3.98 -23.29
N LYS A 210 -18.67 3.30 -23.99
CA LYS A 210 -18.34 2.52 -25.19
C LYS A 210 -18.22 3.40 -26.44
N LEU A 211 -18.95 4.51 -26.51
CA LEU A 211 -18.75 5.55 -27.54
C LEU A 211 -17.41 6.25 -27.36
N ALA A 212 -17.01 6.53 -26.13
CA ALA A 212 -15.71 7.13 -25.82
C ALA A 212 -14.54 6.28 -26.33
N ASN A 213 -14.60 4.94 -26.22
CA ASN A 213 -13.59 4.04 -26.80
C ASN A 213 -13.48 4.17 -28.34
N VAL A 214 -14.60 4.38 -29.03
CA VAL A 214 -14.63 4.57 -30.50
C VAL A 214 -14.00 5.92 -30.87
N LEU A 215 -14.43 7.01 -30.22
CA LEU A 215 -13.91 8.36 -30.44
C LEU A 215 -12.41 8.44 -30.14
N HIS A 216 -11.97 7.83 -29.03
CA HIS A 216 -10.57 7.76 -28.64
C HIS A 216 -9.71 7.02 -29.66
N THR A 217 -10.19 5.90 -30.20
CA THR A 217 -9.45 5.16 -31.24
C THR A 217 -9.22 6.02 -32.49
N LYS A 218 -10.20 6.84 -32.85
CA LYS A 218 -10.12 7.74 -34.01
C LYS A 218 -9.09 8.85 -33.81
N GLU A 219 -9.11 9.52 -32.66
CA GLU A 219 -8.10 10.54 -32.31
C GLU A 219 -6.71 9.94 -32.10
N LEU A 220 -6.62 8.79 -31.43
CA LEU A 220 -5.35 8.08 -31.19
C LEU A 220 -4.64 7.75 -32.50
N THR A 221 -5.38 7.36 -33.54
CA THR A 221 -4.81 7.11 -34.86
C THR A 221 -4.16 8.36 -35.46
N GLN A 222 -4.81 9.53 -35.36
CA GLN A 222 -4.22 10.79 -35.83
C GLN A 222 -2.96 11.16 -35.06
N ARG A 223 -2.92 10.88 -33.74
CA ARG A 223 -1.71 11.11 -32.92
C ARG A 223 -0.57 10.17 -33.29
N LEU A 224 -0.87 8.90 -33.54
CA LEU A 224 0.12 7.90 -33.95
C LEU A 224 0.73 8.26 -35.31
N GLU A 225 -0.08 8.73 -36.26
CA GLU A 225 0.38 9.27 -37.56
C GLU A 225 1.28 10.50 -37.36
N GLN A 226 0.90 11.44 -36.48
CA GLN A 226 1.71 12.63 -36.17
C GLN A 226 3.03 12.29 -35.47
N MET A 227 3.08 11.20 -34.71
CA MET A 227 4.28 10.72 -34.03
C MET A 227 5.21 9.91 -34.95
N ASP A 228 4.81 9.63 -36.19
CA ASP A 228 5.49 8.67 -37.09
C ASP A 228 5.77 7.32 -36.39
N ALA A 229 4.82 6.90 -35.55
CA ALA A 229 4.96 5.68 -34.77
C ALA A 229 4.44 4.48 -35.57
N ASN A 230 5.25 3.42 -35.66
CA ASN A 230 4.82 2.13 -36.23
C ASN A 230 3.90 1.36 -35.27
N VAL A 231 2.77 1.97 -34.91
CA VAL A 231 1.78 1.46 -33.98
C VAL A 231 0.38 1.75 -34.56
N THR A 232 -0.50 0.76 -34.55
CA THR A 232 -1.90 0.90 -35.00
C THR A 232 -2.88 0.82 -33.83
N ALA A 233 -4.02 1.49 -33.96
CA ALA A 233 -5.09 1.45 -32.95
C ALA A 233 -6.45 1.17 -33.59
N ASN A 234 -7.14 0.14 -33.13
CA ASN A 234 -8.46 -0.25 -33.65
C ASN A 234 -9.44 -0.57 -32.53
N CYS A 235 -10.73 -0.47 -32.86
CA CYS A 235 -11.82 -0.71 -31.92
C CYS A 235 -12.60 -1.97 -32.30
N VAL A 236 -13.07 -2.73 -31.30
CA VAL A 236 -13.76 -4.01 -31.53
C VAL A 236 -15.08 -4.13 -30.80
N HIS A 237 -16.03 -4.83 -31.40
CA HIS A 237 -17.22 -5.37 -30.74
C HIS A 237 -17.09 -6.90 -30.60
N PRO A 238 -17.11 -7.43 -29.37
CA PRO A 238 -16.96 -8.88 -29.16
C PRO A 238 -18.23 -9.67 -29.54
N GLY A 239 -19.38 -9.02 -29.71
CA GLY A 239 -20.69 -9.68 -29.85
C GLY A 239 -21.46 -9.75 -28.53
N ILE A 240 -22.64 -10.38 -28.57
CA ILE A 240 -23.50 -10.55 -27.39
C ILE A 240 -23.13 -11.88 -26.70
N VAL A 241 -22.60 -11.81 -25.49
CA VAL A 241 -22.15 -12.98 -24.72
C VAL A 241 -22.52 -12.82 -23.25
N ARG A 242 -22.90 -13.92 -22.59
CA ARG A 242 -23.07 -13.95 -21.13
C ARG A 242 -21.69 -13.82 -20.47
N THR A 243 -21.43 -12.68 -19.86
CA THR A 243 -20.17 -12.37 -19.17
C THR A 243 -20.46 -11.98 -17.73
N ARG A 244 -19.45 -12.04 -16.85
CA ARG A 244 -19.55 -11.56 -15.46
C ARG A 244 -19.51 -10.03 -15.33
N LEU A 245 -19.96 -9.28 -16.35
CA LEU A 245 -20.00 -7.80 -16.34
C LEU A 245 -20.91 -7.24 -15.22
N THR A 246 -21.81 -8.07 -14.68
CA THR A 246 -22.78 -7.74 -13.62
C THR A 246 -22.45 -8.50 -12.32
N ARG A 247 -21.42 -8.07 -11.57
CA ARG A 247 -21.04 -8.70 -10.28
C ARG A 247 -21.91 -8.27 -9.09
N ASP A 248 -22.58 -7.13 -9.16
CA ASP A 248 -23.32 -6.52 -8.04
C ASP A 248 -24.67 -7.22 -7.72
N ARG A 249 -24.82 -8.52 -8.00
CA ARG A 249 -26.06 -9.27 -7.75
C ARG A 249 -25.91 -10.69 -7.19
N GLU A 250 -24.72 -11.14 -6.79
CA GLU A 250 -24.59 -12.41 -6.07
C GLU A 250 -24.74 -12.20 -4.55
N GLY A 251 -26.00 -12.04 -4.16
CA GLY A 251 -26.47 -12.04 -2.77
C GLY A 251 -27.98 -12.20 -2.77
N LEU A 252 -28.47 -13.24 -2.08
CA LEU A 252 -29.87 -13.61 -1.83
C LEU A 252 -30.55 -14.53 -2.85
N VAL A 253 -30.78 -15.77 -2.41
CA VAL A 253 -31.79 -16.70 -2.92
C VAL A 253 -33.17 -16.04 -2.81
N THR A 254 -33.66 -15.39 -3.86
CA THR A 254 -35.10 -15.20 -4.10
C THR A 254 -35.36 -15.11 -5.60
N GLY A 255 -36.25 -15.98 -6.11
CA GLY A 255 -36.68 -15.96 -7.50
C GLY A 255 -37.44 -14.69 -7.84
N ARG A 256 -36.85 -13.81 -8.65
CA ARG A 256 -37.54 -12.79 -9.46
C ARG A 256 -36.81 -12.61 -10.81
N PRO A 257 -37.54 -12.48 -11.93
CA PRO A 257 -36.95 -12.46 -13.26
C PRO A 257 -36.13 -11.19 -13.51
N LEU A 258 -35.13 -11.33 -14.38
CA LEU A 258 -34.17 -10.31 -14.83
C LEU A 258 -34.87 -9.04 -15.39
N PRO A 259 -34.61 -7.83 -14.87
CA PRO A 259 -34.83 -6.60 -15.60
C PRO A 259 -33.49 -6.11 -16.16
N CYS A 260 -32.96 -6.83 -17.15
CA CYS A 260 -31.90 -6.29 -18.01
C CYS A 260 -32.58 -5.58 -19.19
N THR A 261 -32.54 -4.25 -19.21
CA THR A 261 -32.95 -3.42 -20.36
C THR A 261 -32.19 -3.72 -21.66
N LEU A 262 -31.16 -4.58 -21.62
CA LEU A 262 -30.54 -5.24 -22.78
C LEU A 262 -31.47 -6.21 -23.54
N PHE A 263 -32.59 -6.65 -22.92
CA PHE A 263 -33.56 -7.60 -23.50
C PHE A 263 -34.90 -6.96 -23.95
N LYS A 264 -35.07 -5.63 -23.93
CA LYS A 264 -36.37 -5.02 -24.33
C LYS A 264 -36.73 -5.18 -25.81
N THR A 265 -35.76 -5.38 -26.71
CA THR A 265 -36.05 -5.81 -28.10
C THR A 265 -36.33 -7.31 -28.21
N PHE A 266 -36.03 -8.08 -27.17
CA PHE A 266 -36.35 -9.49 -27.04
C PHE A 266 -37.77 -9.69 -26.50
N ASP A 267 -38.24 -8.79 -25.62
CA ASP A 267 -39.60 -8.78 -25.11
C ASP A 267 -40.65 -8.42 -26.17
N LEU A 268 -40.29 -7.69 -27.24
CA LEU A 268 -41.23 -7.39 -28.31
C LEU A 268 -41.66 -8.62 -29.14
N VAL A 269 -40.91 -9.73 -29.05
CA VAL A 269 -41.27 -11.02 -29.68
C VAL A 269 -41.99 -11.94 -28.68
N LEU A 270 -41.88 -11.70 -27.38
CA LEU A 270 -42.51 -12.49 -26.32
C LEU A 270 -43.82 -11.90 -25.79
N ASP A 271 -44.15 -10.64 -26.10
CA ASP A 271 -45.44 -10.01 -25.78
C ASP A 271 -46.51 -10.11 -26.91
N LEU A 272 -46.29 -10.96 -27.91
CA LEU A 272 -47.38 -11.39 -28.77
C LEU A 272 -48.26 -12.38 -28.00
N LYS A 273 -49.38 -11.84 -27.46
CA LYS A 273 -50.61 -12.50 -26.97
C LYS A 273 -50.52 -14.01 -26.65
N PRO A 274 -50.97 -14.45 -25.46
CA PRO A 274 -50.85 -15.84 -24.96
C PRO A 274 -51.79 -16.82 -25.67
N SER A 275 -51.55 -17.11 -26.95
CA SER A 275 -52.36 -18.04 -27.73
C SER A 275 -51.57 -18.85 -28.76
N LEU A 276 -50.32 -19.21 -28.47
CA LEU A 276 -49.61 -20.29 -29.17
C LEU A 276 -48.70 -21.07 -28.19
N PRO A 277 -48.70 -22.41 -28.22
CA PRO A 277 -47.81 -23.22 -27.42
C PRO A 277 -46.45 -23.25 -28.12
N MET A 278 -45.38 -22.73 -27.48
CA MET A 278 -43.97 -23.17 -27.60
C MET A 278 -43.00 -22.13 -26.99
N PRO A 279 -42.88 -22.06 -25.64
CA PRO A 279 -41.83 -21.26 -24.97
C PRO A 279 -40.40 -21.73 -25.32
N ASP A 280 -40.24 -23.02 -25.62
CA ASP A 280 -38.93 -23.63 -25.88
C ASP A 280 -38.33 -23.20 -27.22
N LEU A 281 -39.14 -22.92 -28.24
CA LEU A 281 -38.64 -22.49 -29.55
C LEU A 281 -38.11 -21.04 -29.52
N ALA A 282 -38.77 -20.15 -28.78
CA ALA A 282 -38.31 -18.78 -28.60
C ALA A 282 -37.02 -18.73 -27.75
N PHE A 283 -36.92 -19.53 -26.69
CA PHE A 283 -35.69 -19.68 -25.89
C PHE A 283 -34.55 -20.33 -26.70
N PHE A 284 -34.87 -21.35 -27.51
CA PHE A 284 -33.92 -21.98 -28.43
C PHE A 284 -33.40 -20.99 -29.48
N LEU A 285 -34.28 -20.23 -30.13
CA LEU A 285 -33.90 -19.17 -31.10
C LEU A 285 -33.12 -18.03 -30.43
N ALA A 286 -33.41 -17.70 -29.17
CA ALA A 286 -32.67 -16.72 -28.39
C ALA A 286 -31.26 -17.17 -28.01
N SER A 287 -31.11 -18.42 -27.60
CA SER A 287 -29.81 -19.01 -27.26
C SER A 287 -28.86 -19.03 -28.47
N LYS A 288 -29.41 -19.16 -29.68
CA LYS A 288 -28.66 -19.13 -30.95
C LYS A 288 -28.09 -17.75 -31.29
N LEU A 289 -28.56 -16.67 -30.64
CA LEU A 289 -28.03 -15.30 -30.81
C LEU A 289 -26.85 -14.98 -29.88
N LEU A 290 -26.62 -15.78 -28.83
CA LEU A 290 -25.51 -15.62 -27.89
C LEU A 290 -24.25 -16.31 -28.39
N LYS A 291 -23.14 -15.59 -28.41
CA LYS A 291 -21.82 -16.16 -28.67
C LYS A 291 -21.29 -16.92 -27.46
N THR A 292 -20.49 -17.95 -27.72
CA THR A 292 -19.63 -18.55 -26.70
C THR A 292 -18.47 -17.60 -26.36
N ILE A 293 -17.80 -17.83 -25.23
CA ILE A 293 -16.62 -17.05 -24.84
C ILE A 293 -15.49 -17.13 -25.91
N PRO A 294 -15.14 -18.32 -26.45
CA PRO A 294 -14.20 -18.44 -27.57
C PRO A 294 -14.59 -17.62 -28.81
N GLN A 295 -15.88 -17.58 -29.16
CA GLN A 295 -16.38 -16.80 -30.30
C GLN A 295 -16.38 -15.29 -30.04
N ALA A 296 -16.56 -14.88 -28.79
CA ALA A 296 -16.54 -13.48 -28.39
C ALA A 296 -15.11 -12.91 -28.35
N ALA A 297 -14.11 -13.73 -28.03
CA ALA A 297 -12.70 -13.35 -28.09
C ALA A 297 -12.15 -13.22 -29.52
N ALA A 298 -12.79 -13.86 -30.51
CA ALA A 298 -12.32 -13.92 -31.89
C ALA A 298 -11.98 -12.55 -32.49
N THR A 299 -12.88 -11.57 -32.41
CA THR A 299 -12.62 -10.25 -33.01
C THR A 299 -11.46 -9.52 -32.35
N THR A 300 -11.30 -9.64 -31.02
CA THR A 300 -10.15 -9.10 -30.29
C THR A 300 -8.85 -9.77 -30.73
N CYS A 301 -8.81 -11.10 -30.79
CA CYS A 301 -7.62 -11.83 -31.23
C CYS A 301 -7.26 -11.55 -32.69
N TYR A 302 -8.25 -11.48 -33.58
CA TYR A 302 -8.06 -11.15 -35.00
C TYR A 302 -7.40 -9.78 -35.15
N VAL A 303 -7.94 -8.76 -34.49
CA VAL A 303 -7.39 -7.40 -34.55
C VAL A 303 -6.00 -7.31 -33.91
N ALA A 304 -5.78 -8.04 -32.82
CA ALA A 304 -4.50 -8.03 -32.12
C ALA A 304 -3.36 -8.70 -32.92
N THR A 305 -3.63 -9.68 -33.81
CA THR A 305 -2.56 -10.57 -34.29
C THR A 305 -2.57 -10.88 -35.79
N HIS A 306 -3.68 -10.67 -36.50
CA HIS A 306 -3.79 -11.17 -37.86
C HIS A 306 -2.96 -10.34 -38.85
N PRO A 307 -2.14 -10.94 -39.74
CA PRO A 307 -1.22 -10.20 -40.63
C PRO A 307 -1.95 -9.30 -41.64
N ARG A 308 -3.15 -9.68 -42.10
CA ARG A 308 -4.01 -8.82 -42.98
C ARG A 308 -4.35 -7.44 -42.40
N LEU A 309 -4.09 -7.19 -41.13
CA LEU A 309 -4.34 -5.90 -40.46
C LEU A 309 -3.07 -5.07 -40.24
N GLU A 310 -1.94 -5.47 -40.81
CA GLU A 310 -0.74 -4.63 -40.86
C GLU A 310 -1.07 -3.29 -41.54
N GLY A 311 -0.65 -2.20 -40.90
CA GLY A 311 -0.93 -0.82 -41.31
C GLY A 311 -2.39 -0.38 -41.16
N VAL A 312 -3.30 -1.25 -40.70
CA VAL A 312 -4.72 -0.90 -40.56
C VAL A 312 -4.94 -0.20 -39.22
N SER A 313 -5.28 1.09 -39.23
CA SER A 313 -5.60 1.86 -38.01
C SER A 313 -6.92 2.62 -38.13
N GLY A 314 -7.51 2.97 -36.99
CA GLY A 314 -8.71 3.79 -36.88
C GLY A 314 -10.02 3.09 -37.28
N LYS A 315 -10.02 1.76 -37.40
CA LYS A 315 -11.18 0.98 -37.85
C LYS A 315 -11.97 0.40 -36.68
N TYR A 316 -13.22 0.03 -36.97
CA TYR A 316 -14.11 -0.67 -36.06
C TYR A 316 -14.45 -2.05 -36.61
N PHE A 317 -14.24 -3.09 -35.81
CA PHE A 317 -14.48 -4.48 -36.21
C PHE A 317 -15.60 -5.12 -35.39
N ALA A 318 -16.45 -5.90 -36.06
CA ALA A 318 -17.42 -6.79 -35.45
C ALA A 318 -17.42 -8.11 -36.22
N ASP A 319 -17.45 -9.24 -35.52
CA ASP A 319 -17.35 -10.57 -36.15
C ASP A 319 -16.12 -10.70 -37.06
N CYS A 320 -15.00 -10.09 -36.65
CA CYS A 320 -13.74 -10.02 -37.40
C CYS A 320 -13.83 -9.28 -38.76
N ASN A 321 -14.88 -8.47 -38.97
CA ASN A 321 -15.09 -7.73 -40.21
C ASN A 321 -15.35 -6.25 -39.94
N GLU A 322 -14.94 -5.38 -40.87
CA GLU A 322 -15.40 -3.98 -40.87
C GLU A 322 -16.88 -3.97 -41.29
N PRO A 323 -17.79 -3.44 -40.45
CA PRO A 323 -19.21 -3.51 -40.74
C PRO A 323 -19.61 -2.62 -41.94
N ALA A 324 -20.58 -3.09 -42.72
CA ALA A 324 -21.00 -2.44 -43.95
C ALA A 324 -21.48 -0.99 -43.77
N ARG A 325 -21.30 -0.20 -44.84
CA ARG A 325 -21.41 1.26 -44.97
C ARG A 325 -22.74 1.94 -44.53
N GLY A 326 -23.69 1.24 -43.91
CA GLY A 326 -25.01 1.78 -43.50
C GLY A 326 -25.54 1.31 -42.12
N ARG A 327 -24.73 0.67 -41.27
CA ARG A 327 -25.19 0.27 -39.92
C ARG A 327 -25.20 1.47 -38.95
N PRO A 328 -26.18 1.57 -38.01
CA PRO A 328 -26.20 2.63 -37.00
C PRO A 328 -24.92 2.71 -36.14
N ALA A 329 -24.32 1.54 -35.84
CA ALA A 329 -23.02 1.42 -35.16
C ALA A 329 -21.80 1.91 -36.00
N VAL A 330 -22.02 2.25 -37.27
CA VAL A 330 -20.99 2.73 -38.23
C VAL A 330 -21.33 4.12 -38.76
N ALA A 331 -22.59 4.54 -38.65
CA ALA A 331 -23.09 5.80 -39.18
C ALA A 331 -22.36 7.02 -38.56
N ARG A 332 -21.89 6.94 -37.31
CA ARG A 332 -21.12 8.00 -36.65
C ARG A 332 -19.61 7.94 -36.86
N LEU A 333 -19.06 6.83 -37.35
CA LEU A 333 -17.64 6.78 -37.77
C LEU A 333 -17.34 7.74 -38.95
N ARG A 334 -18.38 8.27 -39.61
CA ARG A 334 -18.31 9.14 -40.78
C ARG A 334 -18.36 10.63 -40.43
N GLY A 335 -17.28 11.34 -40.75
CA GLY A 335 -17.34 12.73 -41.23
C GLY A 335 -17.57 13.86 -40.23
N HIS A 336 -18.26 13.67 -39.10
CA HIS A 336 -18.57 14.77 -38.16
C HIS A 336 -17.99 14.61 -36.75
N ASP A 337 -17.38 13.46 -36.44
CA ASP A 337 -16.88 13.16 -35.10
C ASP A 337 -15.41 13.55 -34.86
N GLY A 338 -14.68 14.08 -35.86
CA GLY A 338 -13.29 14.53 -35.67
C GLY A 338 -13.17 15.61 -34.57
N PRO A 339 -13.97 16.69 -34.64
CA PRO A 339 -14.01 17.69 -33.59
C PRO A 339 -14.46 17.14 -32.23
N GLU A 340 -15.37 16.16 -32.20
CA GLU A 340 -15.86 15.54 -30.96
C GLU A 340 -14.81 14.60 -30.33
N ALA A 341 -14.09 13.83 -31.15
CA ALA A 341 -12.98 12.98 -30.72
C ALA A 341 -11.83 13.81 -30.14
N ALA A 342 -11.44 14.89 -30.83
CA ALA A 342 -10.43 15.83 -30.33
C ALA A 342 -10.90 16.58 -29.07
N ARG A 343 -12.19 16.89 -28.95
CA ARG A 343 -12.79 17.51 -27.76
C ARG A 343 -12.78 16.54 -26.57
N LEU A 344 -13.18 15.28 -26.79
CA LEU A 344 -13.13 14.24 -25.77
C LEU A 344 -11.68 13.98 -25.32
N TRP A 345 -10.74 13.90 -26.26
CA TRP A 345 -9.33 13.73 -25.94
C TRP A 345 -8.80 14.85 -25.05
N ARG A 346 -9.00 16.12 -25.44
CA ARG A 346 -8.57 17.27 -24.63
C ARG A 346 -9.21 17.27 -23.25
N ALA A 347 -10.49 16.91 -23.15
CA ALA A 347 -11.16 16.77 -21.87
C ALA A 347 -10.56 15.62 -21.04
N SER A 348 -10.26 14.48 -21.65
CA SER A 348 -9.58 13.36 -20.98
C SER A 348 -8.17 13.72 -20.54
N GLU A 349 -7.42 14.49 -21.33
CA GLU A 349 -6.13 15.03 -20.90
C GLU A 349 -6.29 15.96 -19.70
N ALA A 350 -7.28 16.85 -19.70
CA ALA A 350 -7.56 17.71 -18.56
C ALA A 350 -8.01 16.92 -17.31
N MET A 351 -8.82 15.87 -17.49
CA MET A 351 -9.28 15.00 -16.39
C MET A 351 -8.17 14.13 -15.81
N THR A 352 -7.20 13.74 -16.64
CA THR A 352 -6.04 12.92 -16.24
C THR A 352 -4.79 13.76 -15.97
N ALA A 353 -4.86 15.07 -16.20
CA ALA A 353 -3.76 15.98 -15.96
C ALA A 353 -3.39 15.99 -14.47
N PRO A 354 -2.10 16.18 -14.17
CA PRO A 354 -1.65 16.59 -12.85
C PRO A 354 -2.43 17.86 -12.48
N ARG A 355 -3.31 17.80 -11.49
CA ARG A 355 -3.95 19.03 -11.02
C ARG A 355 -2.98 19.78 -10.12
N PRO A 356 -2.98 21.12 -10.04
CA PRO A 356 -2.09 21.85 -9.14
C PRO A 356 -2.34 21.55 -7.64
N ASP A 357 -3.49 20.96 -7.29
CA ASP A 357 -3.82 20.39 -5.97
C ASP A 357 -3.54 18.87 -5.86
N ARG A 358 -3.12 18.23 -6.96
CA ARG A 358 -2.71 16.82 -7.13
C ARG A 358 -1.75 16.69 -8.33
N THR A 359 -0.50 17.12 -8.17
CA THR A 359 0.50 16.98 -9.24
C THR A 359 0.97 15.53 -9.31
N TRP A 360 0.84 14.86 -10.46
CA TRP A 360 1.43 13.53 -10.70
C TRP A 360 2.96 13.53 -10.67
N PHE A 361 3.60 14.68 -10.85
CA PHE A 361 5.00 14.98 -10.50
C PHE A 361 5.10 16.51 -10.34
N GLY A 362 5.64 17.00 -9.22
CA GLY A 362 5.79 18.44 -8.96
C GLY A 362 7.06 19.02 -9.61
N LEU A 363 6.94 19.50 -10.86
CA LEU A 363 7.88 20.44 -11.45
C LEU A 363 7.08 21.62 -12.01
N GLU A 364 7.45 22.85 -11.65
CA GLU A 364 6.94 24.07 -12.29
C GLU A 364 7.36 24.11 -13.78
N PRO A 365 6.51 24.60 -14.69
CA PRO A 365 6.94 24.86 -16.06
C PRO A 365 7.86 26.09 -16.09
N PRO A 366 8.94 26.10 -16.90
CA PRO A 366 9.66 27.33 -17.16
C PRO A 366 8.71 28.30 -17.88
N LEU A 367 8.74 29.55 -17.43
CA LEU A 367 8.10 30.70 -18.06
C LEU A 367 8.30 30.67 -19.58
N SER A 368 7.21 30.79 -20.32
CA SER A 368 7.20 31.05 -21.75
C SER A 368 8.01 32.31 -22.07
N SER A 369 9.06 32.18 -22.89
CA SER A 369 9.57 33.31 -23.68
C SER A 369 9.36 33.01 -25.16
N ASP A 370 8.39 33.69 -25.75
CA ASP A 370 8.27 33.86 -27.21
C ASP A 370 9.58 34.46 -27.76
N LYS A 371 10.23 33.78 -28.72
CA LYS A 371 10.55 34.27 -30.09
C LYS A 371 11.59 33.38 -30.82
N PRO A 372 11.60 33.41 -32.17
CA PRO A 372 12.07 32.30 -33.00
C PRO A 372 13.56 32.33 -33.32
N ALA A 373 14.00 31.20 -33.88
CA ALA A 373 15.34 30.86 -34.33
C ALA A 373 16.04 31.95 -35.16
N ASP A 374 17.35 32.13 -34.91
CA ASP A 374 18.38 32.33 -35.93
C ASP A 374 19.79 32.07 -35.33
N GLU A 375 20.49 31.14 -35.99
CA GLU A 375 21.92 31.13 -36.40
C GLU A 375 23.13 31.52 -35.49
N ILE A 376 24.13 30.61 -35.55
CA ILE A 376 25.60 30.81 -35.67
C ILE A 376 26.50 30.79 -34.39
N LEU A 377 27.33 29.73 -34.35
CA LEU A 377 28.75 29.59 -33.96
C LEU A 377 29.44 30.64 -33.04
N LEU A 378 30.09 30.10 -31.98
CA LEU A 378 31.48 30.34 -31.49
C LEU A 378 31.64 30.69 -30.00
N LEU A 379 32.52 29.89 -29.37
CA LEU A 379 33.50 30.19 -28.32
C LEU A 379 33.01 30.55 -26.90
N SER A 380 33.23 29.57 -26.01
CA SER A 380 33.86 29.67 -24.68
C SER A 380 33.93 31.05 -24.00
N TYR A 381 33.36 31.18 -22.80
CA TYR A 381 34.04 31.78 -21.64
C TYR A 381 33.32 31.42 -20.33
N TYR A 382 34.11 30.94 -19.38
CA TYR A 382 33.76 30.64 -17.99
C TYR A 382 33.30 31.89 -17.21
N VAL A 383 32.20 31.79 -16.47
CA VAL A 383 32.03 32.33 -15.10
C VAL A 383 31.02 31.44 -14.35
N PRO A 384 31.37 30.79 -13.22
CA PRO A 384 30.39 30.04 -12.44
C PRO A 384 29.72 30.96 -11.41
N LEU A 385 28.39 31.09 -11.47
CA LEU A 385 27.58 31.42 -10.30
C LEU A 385 27.17 30.11 -9.64
N SER A 386 27.88 29.76 -8.58
CA SER A 386 27.63 28.59 -7.74
C SER A 386 26.37 28.79 -6.90
N PHE A 387 25.21 28.33 -7.39
CA PHE A 387 24.13 27.91 -6.50
C PHE A 387 24.31 26.41 -6.24
N ALA A 388 25.02 26.09 -5.16
CA ALA A 388 25.15 24.73 -4.67
C ALA A 388 23.78 24.23 -4.19
N HIS A 389 23.05 23.52 -5.04
CA HIS A 389 21.96 22.67 -4.59
C HIS A 389 22.58 21.45 -3.94
N ALA A 390 22.37 21.27 -2.63
CA ALA A 390 22.70 20.03 -1.95
C ALA A 390 21.93 18.89 -2.63
N TYR A 391 22.65 17.92 -3.19
CA TYR A 391 22.06 16.78 -3.88
C TYR A 391 21.43 15.83 -2.85
N TRP A 392 20.10 15.81 -2.74
CA TRP A 392 19.35 14.80 -1.98
C TRP A 392 19.78 13.37 -2.41
N PRO A 393 19.84 12.37 -1.52
CA PRO A 393 20.08 10.99 -1.92
C PRO A 393 19.03 10.59 -2.96
N VAL A 394 19.48 10.35 -4.20
CA VAL A 394 18.57 10.04 -5.31
C VAL A 394 17.99 8.65 -5.08
N GLY A 395 16.73 8.59 -4.67
CA GLY A 395 16.02 7.32 -4.53
C GLY A 395 15.75 6.65 -5.87
N ALA A 396 15.69 5.32 -5.91
CA ALA A 396 15.46 4.56 -7.14
C ALA A 396 14.06 4.83 -7.73
N SER A 397 13.07 5.09 -6.86
CA SER A 397 11.74 5.57 -7.24
C SER A 397 11.07 6.39 -6.13
N THR A 398 10.05 7.18 -6.47
CA THR A 398 9.31 7.99 -5.49
C THR A 398 7.93 7.40 -5.21
N ARG A 399 7.57 7.25 -3.94
CA ARG A 399 6.26 6.81 -3.44
C ARG A 399 5.50 7.98 -2.85
N PHE A 400 4.25 8.15 -3.24
CA PHE A 400 3.38 9.23 -2.77
C PHE A 400 2.21 8.68 -1.96
N TYR A 401 1.99 9.26 -0.79
CA TYR A 401 0.87 8.95 0.08
C TYR A 401 0.16 10.22 0.55
N HIS A 402 -1.15 10.11 0.78
CA HIS A 402 -1.93 11.15 1.44
C HIS A 402 -2.60 10.55 2.67
N PHE A 403 -2.21 11.05 3.84
CA PHE A 403 -2.77 10.66 5.13
C PHE A 403 -3.73 11.75 5.59
N LYS A 404 -5.01 11.41 5.69
CA LYS A 404 -6.02 12.26 6.32
C LYS A 404 -6.25 11.76 7.74
N VAL A 405 -5.80 12.52 8.71
CA VAL A 405 -6.05 12.24 10.13
C VAL A 405 -7.47 12.71 10.43
N GLN A 406 -8.36 11.77 10.72
CA GLN A 406 -9.80 12.01 10.83
C GLN A 406 -10.43 11.09 11.87
N THR A 407 -11.58 11.50 12.39
CA THR A 407 -12.35 10.68 13.33
C THR A 407 -13.09 9.55 12.62
N LEU A 408 -13.07 8.36 13.22
CA LEU A 408 -13.82 7.18 12.82
C LEU A 408 -14.64 6.68 14.00
N ARG A 409 -15.93 6.44 13.78
CA ARG A 409 -16.80 5.80 14.76
C ARG A 409 -16.64 4.28 14.70
N VAL A 410 -16.21 3.68 15.80
CA VAL A 410 -15.97 2.22 15.90
C VAL A 410 -16.80 1.62 17.02
N THR A 411 -17.24 0.38 16.82
CA THR A 411 -17.89 -0.41 17.86
C THR A 411 -16.97 -1.57 18.23
N LYS A 412 -16.53 -1.61 19.49
CA LYS A 412 -15.68 -2.66 20.06
C LYS A 412 -16.18 -2.97 21.48
N LEU A 413 -16.16 -4.24 21.86
CA LEU A 413 -16.53 -4.67 23.22
C LEU A 413 -17.91 -4.13 23.67
N CYS A 414 -18.91 -4.22 22.78
CA CYS A 414 -20.28 -3.70 22.99
C CYS A 414 -20.43 -2.17 23.12
N GLN A 415 -19.37 -1.37 23.01
CA GLN A 415 -19.44 0.09 23.11
C GLN A 415 -19.02 0.76 21.81
N THR A 416 -19.69 1.87 21.49
CA THR A 416 -19.41 2.64 20.28
C THR A 416 -18.77 3.96 20.65
N ASN A 417 -17.53 4.16 20.20
CA ASN A 417 -16.73 5.33 20.49
C ASN A 417 -16.18 5.93 19.19
N ASP A 418 -15.85 7.22 19.25
CA ASP A 418 -15.15 7.90 18.17
C ASP A 418 -13.65 7.83 18.47
N ILE A 419 -12.86 7.38 17.49
CA ILE A 419 -11.39 7.29 17.57
C ILE A 419 -10.74 8.09 16.45
N VAL A 420 -9.48 8.48 16.62
CA VAL A 420 -8.71 9.14 15.56
C VAL A 420 -8.02 8.10 14.70
N THR A 421 -8.10 8.25 13.38
CA THR A 421 -7.54 7.28 12.42
C THR A 421 -6.90 7.98 11.23
N VAL A 422 -6.15 7.23 10.44
CA VAL A 422 -5.68 7.68 9.13
C VAL A 422 -6.56 7.08 8.04
N ASN A 423 -7.13 7.93 7.19
CA ASN A 423 -7.96 7.53 6.04
C ASN A 423 -9.15 6.64 6.42
N GLY A 424 -9.68 6.78 7.65
CA GLY A 424 -10.81 6.00 8.14
C GLY A 424 -10.49 4.52 8.34
N LYS A 425 -9.21 4.18 8.61
CA LYS A 425 -8.75 2.80 8.85
C LYS A 425 -8.09 2.67 10.22
N PHE A 426 -8.40 1.59 10.91
CA PHE A 426 -7.79 1.20 12.18
C PHE A 426 -7.50 -0.32 12.15
N PRO A 427 -6.23 -0.76 12.07
CA PRO A 427 -5.02 0.05 11.91
C PRO A 427 -5.02 0.86 10.60
N GLY A 428 -4.17 1.88 10.53
CA GLY A 428 -4.02 2.73 9.36
C GLY A 428 -3.47 2.01 8.12
N PRO A 429 -3.39 2.69 6.96
CA PRO A 429 -2.87 2.12 5.74
C PRO A 429 -1.39 1.70 5.85
N VAL A 430 -1.03 0.58 5.19
CA VAL A 430 0.36 0.16 5.06
C VAL A 430 1.07 1.02 4.01
N ILE A 431 2.27 1.49 4.32
CA ILE A 431 3.19 2.10 3.34
C ILE A 431 3.99 0.98 2.70
N TYR A 432 4.02 0.94 1.37
CA TYR A 432 4.79 -0.03 0.59
C TYR A 432 5.86 0.70 -0.21
N ALA A 433 7.11 0.35 0.03
CA ALA A 433 8.26 0.90 -0.65
C ALA A 433 9.25 -0.22 -1.03
N GLN A 434 10.27 0.13 -1.79
CA GLN A 434 11.48 -0.66 -1.97
C GLN A 434 12.65 0.05 -1.28
N GLU A 435 13.71 -0.71 -1.00
CA GLU A 435 14.98 -0.18 -0.55
C GLU A 435 15.46 0.96 -1.47
N ASP A 436 15.91 2.05 -0.86
CA ASP A 436 16.26 3.32 -1.51
C ASP A 436 15.10 4.07 -2.20
N ASP A 437 13.83 3.71 -2.00
CA ASP A 437 12.75 4.58 -2.46
C ASP A 437 12.72 5.89 -1.66
N ARG A 438 12.41 6.99 -2.35
CA ARG A 438 11.99 8.25 -1.75
C ARG A 438 10.51 8.15 -1.42
N VAL A 439 10.12 8.49 -0.20
CA VAL A 439 8.72 8.44 0.26
C VAL A 439 8.28 9.86 0.62
N ILE A 440 7.16 10.27 0.05
CA ILE A 440 6.52 11.57 0.29
C ILE A 440 5.12 11.31 0.83
N VAL A 441 4.88 11.72 2.07
CA VAL A 441 3.58 11.58 2.74
C VAL A 441 3.06 12.95 3.13
N ARG A 442 2.00 13.39 2.43
CA ARG A 442 1.26 14.57 2.86
C ARG A 442 0.31 14.17 3.98
N VAL A 443 0.46 14.73 5.16
CA VAL A 443 -0.45 14.52 6.30
C VAL A 443 -1.35 15.73 6.42
N THR A 444 -2.67 15.52 6.41
CA THR A 444 -3.69 16.57 6.60
C THR A 444 -4.48 16.26 7.86
N ASN A 445 -4.43 17.18 8.81
CA ASN A 445 -5.15 17.04 10.06
C ASN A 445 -6.59 17.57 9.92
N GLN A 446 -7.57 16.69 9.98
CA GLN A 446 -9.00 17.03 9.93
C GLN A 446 -9.68 16.90 11.30
N THR A 447 -8.91 16.60 12.34
CA THR A 447 -9.39 16.51 13.72
C THR A 447 -9.25 17.86 14.42
N PRO A 448 -9.97 18.09 15.53
CA PRO A 448 -9.79 19.28 16.36
C PRO A 448 -8.52 19.22 17.23
N HIS A 449 -7.80 18.09 17.24
CA HIS A 449 -6.62 17.87 18.09
C HIS A 449 -5.33 18.06 17.29
N ASN A 450 -4.25 18.41 17.96
CA ASN A 450 -2.92 18.45 17.34
C ASN A 450 -2.47 17.04 16.92
N THR A 451 -1.72 16.94 15.82
CA THR A 451 -1.20 15.66 15.34
C THR A 451 0.20 15.80 14.75
N THR A 452 1.00 14.75 14.86
CA THR A 452 2.25 14.55 14.13
C THR A 452 2.33 13.08 13.76
N VAL A 453 3.21 12.72 12.83
CA VAL A 453 3.42 11.32 12.42
C VAL A 453 4.91 11.05 12.38
N HIS A 454 5.33 10.03 13.11
CA HIS A 454 6.69 9.50 13.09
C HIS A 454 6.79 8.24 12.25
N TRP A 455 7.95 8.08 11.62
CA TRP A 455 8.31 6.95 10.75
C TRP A 455 9.30 6.07 11.49
N HIS A 456 8.80 5.30 12.43
CA HIS A 456 9.56 4.48 13.37
C HIS A 456 10.60 3.60 12.68
N GLY A 457 11.86 3.80 13.05
CA GLY A 457 13.02 3.09 12.52
C GLY A 457 13.51 3.56 11.14
N VAL A 458 12.86 4.52 10.50
CA VAL A 458 13.43 5.22 9.33
C VAL A 458 14.59 6.09 9.80
N ARG A 459 15.76 5.95 9.16
CA ARG A 459 16.99 6.65 9.59
C ARG A 459 16.97 8.15 9.33
N GLN A 460 16.05 8.67 8.53
CA GLN A 460 15.91 10.10 8.25
C GLN A 460 17.21 10.78 7.76
N ARG A 461 17.98 10.10 6.90
CA ARG A 461 19.22 10.65 6.33
C ARG A 461 18.88 11.91 5.53
N LEU A 462 19.37 13.05 6.00
CA LEU A 462 19.09 14.39 5.45
C LEU A 462 17.61 14.79 5.47
N SER A 463 16.80 14.17 6.34
CA SER A 463 15.37 14.43 6.45
C SER A 463 14.88 14.52 7.90
N CYS A 464 15.73 15.02 8.81
CA CYS A 464 15.41 15.18 10.24
C CYS A 464 14.12 15.98 10.51
N TRP A 465 13.77 16.96 9.68
CA TRP A 465 12.52 17.73 9.78
C TRP A 465 11.27 16.88 9.49
N ALA A 466 11.43 15.74 8.83
CA ALA A 466 10.37 14.78 8.55
C ALA A 466 10.34 13.63 9.58
N ASP A 467 11.06 13.74 10.69
CA ASP A 467 11.09 12.69 11.71
C ASP A 467 9.77 12.58 12.48
N GLY A 468 9.14 13.70 12.84
CA GLY A 468 7.78 13.71 13.40
C GLY A 468 7.56 13.85 14.92
N PRO A 469 8.49 13.54 15.85
CA PRO A 469 8.22 13.73 17.29
C PRO A 469 7.92 15.20 17.62
N ALA A 470 6.73 15.45 18.19
CA ALA A 470 6.26 16.78 18.54
C ALA A 470 7.19 17.45 19.54
N TYR A 471 7.48 18.73 19.34
CA TYR A 471 8.39 19.55 20.13
C TYR A 471 9.84 19.04 20.18
N ILE A 472 10.18 17.99 19.44
CA ILE A 472 11.57 17.58 19.21
C ILE A 472 12.02 18.03 17.83
N THR A 473 11.39 17.53 16.76
CA THR A 473 11.79 17.88 15.38
C THR A 473 10.83 18.87 14.70
N GLN A 474 9.60 18.95 15.19
CA GLN A 474 8.59 19.87 14.66
C GLN A 474 7.57 20.27 15.72
N CYS A 475 6.89 21.41 15.52
CA CYS A 475 5.65 21.66 16.23
C CYS A 475 4.48 20.84 15.63
N PRO A 476 3.38 20.63 16.37
CA PRO A 476 2.28 19.80 15.88
C PRO A 476 1.56 20.40 14.67
N ILE A 477 1.07 19.53 13.78
CA ILE A 477 0.17 19.90 12.69
C ILE A 477 -1.19 20.24 13.31
N GLN A 478 -1.54 21.52 13.30
CA GLN A 478 -2.80 22.02 13.84
C GLN A 478 -4.02 21.57 13.01
N ALA A 479 -5.20 21.65 13.63
CA ALA A 479 -6.47 21.35 12.98
C ALA A 479 -6.64 22.12 11.65
N GLY A 480 -7.03 21.41 10.60
CA GLY A 480 -7.22 21.95 9.25
C GLY A 480 -5.93 22.23 8.47
N ARG A 481 -4.75 22.00 9.05
CA ARG A 481 -3.45 22.20 8.39
C ARG A 481 -2.90 20.90 7.81
N SER A 482 -1.88 21.03 6.98
CA SER A 482 -1.14 19.90 6.42
C SER A 482 0.35 20.14 6.48
N TYR A 483 1.11 19.06 6.59
CA TYR A 483 2.56 19.04 6.48
C TYR A 483 2.99 17.87 5.60
N THR A 484 4.02 18.07 4.78
CA THR A 484 4.54 17.07 3.86
C THR A 484 5.83 16.48 4.40
N TYR A 485 5.77 15.21 4.80
CA TYR A 485 6.94 14.46 5.20
C TYR A 485 7.63 13.89 3.98
N GLU A 486 8.94 14.10 3.88
CA GLU A 486 9.76 13.62 2.78
C GLU A 486 11.04 12.99 3.31
N PHE A 487 11.29 11.73 2.95
CA PHE A 487 12.47 10.98 3.38
C PHE A 487 12.84 9.90 2.37
N THR A 488 14.06 9.36 2.48
CA THR A 488 14.55 8.26 1.63
C THR A 488 14.90 7.05 2.50
N LEU A 489 14.51 5.85 2.07
CA LEU A 489 14.80 4.58 2.77
C LEU A 489 16.21 4.07 2.45
N VAL A 490 17.22 4.87 2.79
CA VAL A 490 18.62 4.65 2.40
C VAL A 490 19.16 3.34 2.98
N GLN A 491 19.37 2.36 2.10
CA GLN A 491 19.83 1.01 2.41
C GLN A 491 18.99 0.33 3.51
N GLN A 492 17.69 0.65 3.55
CA GLN A 492 16.75 0.05 4.50
C GLN A 492 15.76 -0.85 3.76
N LYS A 493 15.50 -2.03 4.31
CA LYS A 493 14.54 -3.02 3.78
C LYS A 493 14.01 -3.86 4.93
N GLY A 494 12.77 -4.30 4.84
CA GLY A 494 12.12 -5.09 5.86
C GLY A 494 10.79 -4.49 6.31
N THR A 495 10.46 -4.67 7.56
CA THR A 495 9.26 -4.15 8.21
C THR A 495 9.66 -3.05 9.18
N LEU A 496 8.92 -1.95 9.14
CA LEU A 496 9.02 -0.82 10.05
C LEU A 496 7.59 -0.41 10.47
N LEU A 497 7.48 0.62 11.30
CA LEU A 497 6.21 1.14 11.83
C LEU A 497 6.07 2.62 11.48
N TRP A 498 4.85 3.12 11.33
CA TRP A 498 4.56 4.54 11.44
C TRP A 498 3.48 4.74 12.49
N HIS A 499 3.55 5.84 13.23
CA HIS A 499 2.55 6.14 14.27
C HIS A 499 2.49 7.64 14.58
N ALA A 500 1.41 8.08 15.23
CA ALA A 500 1.38 9.43 15.78
C ALA A 500 2.46 9.60 16.86
N HIS A 501 3.11 10.77 16.91
CA HIS A 501 4.16 11.04 17.90
C HIS A 501 3.89 12.35 18.62
N VAL A 502 2.66 12.42 19.13
CA VAL A 502 2.11 13.50 19.96
C VAL A 502 0.96 12.92 20.76
N SER A 503 1.01 13.09 22.08
CA SER A 503 0.02 12.51 22.99
C SER A 503 -0.11 10.99 22.79
N TRP A 504 -1.07 10.35 23.46
CA TRP A 504 -1.33 8.91 23.35
C TRP A 504 -2.08 8.52 22.06
N LEU A 505 -2.11 9.42 21.06
CA LEU A 505 -2.86 9.22 19.80
C LEU A 505 -2.42 7.98 19.02
N ARG A 506 -1.17 7.53 19.18
CA ARG A 506 -0.71 6.30 18.53
C ARG A 506 -1.46 5.04 18.95
N ALA A 507 -2.31 5.10 19.98
CA ALA A 507 -3.22 4.00 20.29
C ALA A 507 -4.13 3.64 19.12
N THR A 508 -4.46 4.63 18.29
CA THR A 508 -5.39 4.47 17.16
C THR A 508 -4.84 4.99 15.83
N VAL A 509 -3.78 5.82 15.89
CA VAL A 509 -3.09 6.40 14.72
C VAL A 509 -1.73 5.70 14.53
N HIS A 510 -1.75 4.54 13.88
CA HIS A 510 -0.55 3.76 13.56
C HIS A 510 -0.76 2.83 12.36
N GLY A 511 0.32 2.33 11.77
CA GLY A 511 0.29 1.30 10.73
C GLY A 511 1.68 0.83 10.32
N ALA A 512 1.75 -0.21 9.50
CA ALA A 512 3.02 -0.78 9.07
C ALA A 512 3.68 0.00 7.92
N ILE A 513 5.01 -0.06 7.85
CA ILE A 513 5.80 0.26 6.66
C ILE A 513 6.45 -1.05 6.20
N VAL A 514 6.24 -1.43 4.94
CA VAL A 514 6.87 -2.60 4.32
C VAL A 514 7.80 -2.11 3.22
N VAL A 515 9.09 -2.40 3.38
CA VAL A 515 10.15 -2.01 2.47
C VAL A 515 10.72 -3.27 1.83
N TYR A 516 10.38 -3.52 0.59
CA TYR A 516 10.89 -4.68 -0.15
C TYR A 516 12.37 -4.51 -0.51
N PRO A 517 13.12 -5.62 -0.71
CA PRO A 517 14.42 -5.54 -1.36
C PRO A 517 14.34 -4.81 -2.70
N LYS A 518 15.45 -4.23 -3.15
CA LYS A 518 15.53 -3.67 -4.50
C LYS A 518 15.11 -4.68 -5.56
N THR A 519 14.56 -4.16 -6.65
CA THR A 519 14.21 -4.98 -7.83
C THR A 519 15.41 -5.83 -8.29
N GLY A 520 15.21 -7.13 -8.41
CA GLY A 520 16.26 -8.10 -8.77
C GLY A 520 17.06 -8.67 -7.59
N VAL A 521 16.89 -8.15 -6.37
CA VAL A 521 17.49 -8.69 -5.15
C VAL A 521 16.49 -9.62 -4.46
N PRO A 522 16.78 -10.92 -4.32
CA PRO A 522 15.89 -11.83 -3.61
C PRO A 522 15.99 -11.64 -2.09
N TYR A 523 14.99 -12.16 -1.36
CA TYR A 523 15.14 -12.38 0.07
C TYR A 523 16.32 -13.33 0.37
N PRO A 524 16.97 -13.22 1.54
CA PRO A 524 18.03 -14.15 1.96
C PRO A 524 17.49 -15.51 2.41
N PHE A 525 16.17 -15.70 2.35
CA PHE A 525 15.46 -16.93 2.66
C PHE A 525 14.52 -17.29 1.48
N PRO A 526 14.05 -18.54 1.37
CA PRO A 526 13.12 -18.94 0.31
C PRO A 526 11.92 -18.01 0.23
N HIS A 527 11.56 -17.62 -0.99
CA HIS A 527 10.46 -16.69 -1.21
C HIS A 527 9.16 -17.26 -0.60
N PRO A 528 8.47 -16.50 0.29
CA PRO A 528 7.27 -16.99 0.94
C PRO A 528 6.13 -17.14 -0.08
N TYR A 529 5.17 -18.00 0.22
CA TYR A 529 3.97 -18.18 -0.59
C TYR A 529 3.08 -16.93 -0.55
N GLU A 530 2.89 -16.38 0.66
CA GLU A 530 2.21 -15.11 0.91
C GLU A 530 2.84 -14.40 2.11
N GLU A 531 2.60 -13.08 2.20
CA GLU A 531 3.06 -12.24 3.30
C GLU A 531 1.88 -11.53 3.95
N HIS A 532 1.87 -11.46 5.28
CA HIS A 532 0.80 -10.82 6.05
C HIS A 532 1.40 -9.90 7.12
N SER A 533 0.90 -8.66 7.23
CA SER A 533 1.26 -7.77 8.33
C SER A 533 0.31 -7.97 9.50
N LEU A 534 0.86 -8.20 10.69
CA LEU A 534 0.13 -8.37 11.94
C LEU A 534 0.49 -7.20 12.87
N VAL A 535 -0.40 -6.22 12.96
CA VAL A 535 -0.23 -5.03 13.80
C VAL A 535 -0.88 -5.30 15.16
N PHE A 536 -0.06 -5.25 16.21
CA PHE A 536 -0.47 -5.40 17.60
C PHE A 536 -0.76 -4.03 18.22
N ALA A 537 -1.88 -3.92 18.92
CA ALA A 537 -2.31 -2.66 19.53
C ALA A 537 -3.09 -2.89 20.83
N GLU A 538 -3.35 -1.82 21.54
CA GLU A 538 -4.19 -1.79 22.75
C GLU A 538 -5.40 -0.87 22.52
N TYR A 539 -6.52 -1.20 23.16
CA TYR A 539 -7.78 -0.46 23.04
C TYR A 539 -8.33 -0.07 24.41
N TRP A 540 -8.83 1.16 24.49
CA TRP A 540 -9.58 1.68 25.63
C TRP A 540 -10.95 2.16 25.18
N HIS A 541 -11.95 1.97 26.03
CA HIS A 541 -13.26 2.57 25.88
C HIS A 541 -13.22 4.08 26.04
N LYS A 542 -12.36 4.56 26.95
CA LYS A 542 -12.17 5.98 27.16
C LYS A 542 -11.37 6.58 26.00
N ASP A 543 -11.77 7.76 25.56
CA ASP A 543 -10.98 8.58 24.64
C ASP A 543 -9.53 8.71 25.15
N VAL A 544 -8.56 8.39 24.28
CA VAL A 544 -7.15 8.24 24.68
C VAL A 544 -6.49 9.56 25.06
N LEU A 545 -6.96 10.69 24.53
CA LEU A 545 -6.49 12.03 24.91
C LEU A 545 -6.97 12.37 26.32
N ARG A 546 -8.24 12.11 26.62
CA ARG A 546 -8.78 12.26 27.99
C ARG A 546 -8.19 11.26 28.97
N LEU A 547 -7.79 10.09 28.48
CA LEU A 547 -7.13 9.09 29.31
C LEU A 547 -5.77 9.59 29.77
N GLU A 548 -4.97 10.11 28.85
CA GLU A 548 -3.70 10.77 29.15
C GLU A 548 -3.89 11.94 30.13
N GLU A 549 -4.85 12.83 29.87
CA GLU A 549 -5.13 13.98 30.74
C GLU A 549 -5.44 13.56 32.19
N ASP A 550 -6.26 12.53 32.38
CA ASP A 550 -6.56 11.96 33.71
C ASP A 550 -5.31 11.35 34.38
N VAL A 551 -4.49 10.64 33.63
CA VAL A 551 -3.28 9.99 34.16
C VAL A 551 -2.28 11.05 34.61
N MET A 552 -2.00 12.03 33.76
CA MET A 552 -1.05 13.11 34.05
C MET A 552 -1.56 14.03 35.17
N SER A 553 -2.85 14.38 35.19
CA SER A 553 -3.42 15.23 36.23
C SER A 553 -3.51 14.56 37.60
N SER A 554 -3.75 13.24 37.64
CA SER A 554 -3.80 12.48 38.90
C SER A 554 -2.42 12.10 39.44
N GLY A 555 -1.37 12.20 38.61
CA GLY A 555 -0.03 11.72 38.94
C GLY A 555 0.04 10.22 39.22
N GLY A 556 -0.96 9.45 38.78
CA GLY A 556 -1.09 8.01 38.98
C GLY A 556 -0.62 7.18 37.78
N GLY A 557 -0.70 5.86 37.91
CA GLY A 557 -0.43 4.92 36.81
C GLY A 557 -1.51 4.94 35.72
N ALA A 558 -1.14 4.55 34.50
CA ALA A 558 -2.10 4.29 33.43
C ALA A 558 -3.01 3.10 33.80
N PRO A 559 -4.33 3.17 33.54
CA PRO A 559 -5.19 2.00 33.72
C PRO A 559 -4.91 0.96 32.62
N PRO A 560 -5.18 -0.33 32.90
CA PRO A 560 -5.08 -1.39 31.90
C PRO A 560 -5.90 -1.12 30.64
N ALA A 561 -5.47 -1.66 29.51
CA ALA A 561 -6.27 -1.70 28.29
C ALA A 561 -7.57 -2.50 28.50
N ASP A 562 -8.66 -2.07 27.87
CA ASP A 562 -9.91 -2.82 27.84
C ASP A 562 -9.80 -4.06 26.94
N ALA A 563 -8.97 -4.00 25.89
CA ALA A 563 -8.57 -5.16 25.10
C ALA A 563 -7.23 -4.96 24.40
N TYR A 564 -6.55 -6.09 24.16
CA TYR A 564 -5.50 -6.22 23.16
C TYR A 564 -6.11 -6.45 21.77
N LEU A 565 -5.40 -6.07 20.70
CA LEU A 565 -5.86 -6.17 19.33
C LEU A 565 -4.78 -6.75 18.41
N ILE A 566 -5.19 -7.66 17.52
CA ILE A 566 -4.41 -8.08 16.35
C ILE A 566 -5.12 -7.55 15.10
N ASN A 567 -4.47 -6.68 14.33
CA ASN A 567 -5.04 -6.00 13.16
C ASN A 567 -6.38 -5.32 13.44
N GLY A 568 -6.51 -4.71 14.63
CA GLY A 568 -7.72 -4.00 15.04
C GLY A 568 -8.80 -4.89 15.66
N SER A 569 -8.63 -6.22 15.68
CA SER A 569 -9.61 -7.18 16.22
C SER A 569 -9.14 -7.78 17.55
N PRO A 570 -9.99 -7.80 18.60
CA PRO A 570 -9.63 -8.37 19.90
C PRO A 570 -9.71 -9.90 19.92
N GLY A 571 -10.48 -10.52 19.02
CA GLY A 571 -10.69 -11.96 19.02
C GLY A 571 -11.84 -12.41 19.93
N PRO A 572 -12.15 -13.73 19.91
CA PRO A 572 -13.39 -14.26 20.48
C PRO A 572 -13.41 -14.32 22.01
N LEU A 573 -12.27 -14.11 22.68
CA LEU A 573 -12.17 -14.23 24.14
C LEU A 573 -12.73 -13.02 24.90
N TYR A 574 -12.97 -11.91 24.20
CA TYR A 574 -13.57 -10.72 24.77
C TYR A 574 -15.09 -10.70 24.58
N ASN A 575 -15.79 -10.10 25.54
CA ASN A 575 -17.24 -9.95 25.45
C ASN A 575 -17.61 -9.16 24.17
N CYS A 576 -18.69 -9.58 23.52
CA CYS A 576 -19.19 -8.98 22.27
C CYS A 576 -18.21 -8.98 21.09
N SER A 577 -17.22 -9.88 21.09
CA SER A 577 -16.18 -9.95 20.07
C SER A 577 -16.04 -11.32 19.39
N ALA A 578 -16.99 -12.22 19.61
CA ALA A 578 -16.96 -13.59 19.08
C ALA A 578 -16.78 -13.67 17.55
N THR A 579 -17.25 -12.67 16.81
CA THR A 579 -17.12 -12.58 15.33
C THR A 579 -16.10 -11.52 14.88
N ASP A 580 -15.49 -10.78 15.82
CA ASP A 580 -14.51 -9.74 15.55
C ASP A 580 -13.10 -10.33 15.70
N VAL A 581 -12.77 -11.21 14.76
CA VAL A 581 -11.57 -12.03 14.75
C VAL A 581 -10.88 -11.88 13.40
N TYR A 582 -9.59 -11.56 13.42
CA TYR A 582 -8.78 -11.53 12.21
C TYR A 582 -8.44 -12.97 11.78
N GLU A 583 -8.50 -13.28 10.49
CA GLU A 583 -8.24 -14.63 9.96
C GLU A 583 -7.26 -14.56 8.79
N ILE A 584 -6.28 -15.47 8.78
CA ILE A 584 -5.41 -15.77 7.65
C ILE A 584 -5.76 -17.17 7.15
N ALA A 585 -6.16 -17.27 5.89
CA ALA A 585 -6.37 -18.56 5.23
C ALA A 585 -5.03 -19.11 4.69
N VAL A 586 -4.68 -20.34 5.05
CA VAL A 586 -3.42 -20.97 4.68
C VAL A 586 -3.58 -22.28 3.92
N VAL A 587 -2.65 -22.57 3.02
CA VAL A 587 -2.63 -23.77 2.20
C VAL A 587 -1.64 -24.77 2.80
N PRO A 588 -2.04 -26.03 3.03
CA PRO A 588 -1.15 -27.06 3.56
C PRO A 588 0.16 -27.16 2.77
N GLY A 589 1.29 -27.25 3.48
CA GLY A 589 2.64 -27.37 2.95
C GLY A 589 3.27 -26.07 2.44
N LYS A 590 2.59 -24.92 2.51
CA LYS A 590 3.15 -23.62 2.12
C LYS A 590 3.79 -22.87 3.30
N THR A 591 4.71 -21.96 2.99
CA THR A 591 5.38 -21.12 3.99
C THR A 591 4.92 -19.68 3.86
N TYR A 592 4.60 -19.05 4.98
CA TYR A 592 4.07 -17.69 5.06
C TYR A 592 5.07 -16.79 5.79
N LEU A 593 5.20 -15.54 5.35
CA LEU A 593 5.95 -14.52 6.07
C LEU A 593 4.96 -13.66 6.87
N LEU A 594 5.04 -13.72 8.20
CA LEU A 594 4.25 -12.86 9.08
C LEU A 594 5.13 -11.72 9.57
N ARG A 595 4.71 -10.49 9.27
CA ARG A 595 5.40 -9.24 9.65
C ARG A 595 4.75 -8.70 10.91
N LEU A 596 5.31 -9.03 12.07
CA LEU A 596 4.80 -8.63 13.37
C LEU A 596 5.21 -7.18 13.64
N VAL A 597 4.25 -6.33 13.99
CA VAL A 597 4.46 -4.89 14.21
C VAL A 597 3.81 -4.50 15.52
N SER A 598 4.62 -4.14 16.52
CA SER A 598 4.09 -3.76 17.83
C SER A 598 3.81 -2.27 17.93
N ALA A 599 2.55 -1.89 17.69
CA ALA A 599 2.03 -0.54 17.91
C ALA A 599 1.35 -0.38 19.29
N SER A 600 1.49 -1.38 20.18
CA SER A 600 1.01 -1.35 21.57
C SER A 600 1.60 -0.17 22.34
N LEU A 601 0.84 0.36 23.31
CA LEU A 601 1.22 1.55 24.06
C LEU A 601 2.06 1.24 25.29
N ASN A 602 1.57 0.36 26.16
CA ASN A 602 2.06 0.21 27.53
C ASN A 602 2.32 -1.25 27.92
N THR A 603 2.04 -2.21 27.05
CA THR A 603 2.29 -3.64 27.33
C THR A 603 3.20 -4.26 26.27
N GLU A 604 4.16 -5.07 26.70
CA GLU A 604 4.89 -6.02 25.86
C GLU A 604 4.07 -7.31 25.70
N HIS A 605 4.27 -8.03 24.59
CA HIS A 605 3.42 -9.18 24.29
C HIS A 605 4.22 -10.42 23.92
N PHE A 606 3.81 -11.55 24.48
CA PHE A 606 4.10 -12.85 23.88
C PHE A 606 3.28 -13.02 22.61
N PHE A 607 3.89 -13.58 21.58
CA PHE A 607 3.22 -14.03 20.37
C PHE A 607 3.56 -15.49 20.08
N ALA A 608 2.52 -16.27 19.76
CA ALA A 608 2.64 -17.66 19.36
C ALA A 608 1.50 -18.04 18.41
N ILE A 609 1.72 -19.12 17.66
CA ILE A 609 0.69 -19.77 16.84
C ILE A 609 0.58 -21.21 17.32
N ALA A 610 -0.63 -21.64 17.69
CA ALA A 610 -0.86 -22.99 18.21
C ALA A 610 -0.22 -24.06 17.32
N ASP A 611 0.57 -24.95 17.90
CA ASP A 611 1.28 -26.05 17.23
C ASP A 611 2.25 -25.66 16.08
N HIS A 612 2.56 -24.38 15.87
CA HIS A 612 3.47 -23.93 14.82
C HIS A 612 4.73 -23.29 15.39
N ARG A 613 5.85 -23.54 14.72
CA ARG A 613 7.12 -22.90 15.05
C ARG A 613 7.29 -21.62 14.23
N LEU A 614 7.91 -20.62 14.84
CA LEU A 614 8.19 -19.31 14.25
C LEU A 614 9.68 -19.22 13.93
N THR A 615 10.05 -19.04 12.66
CA THR A 615 11.45 -18.82 12.29
C THR A 615 11.68 -17.34 12.04
N ILE A 616 12.27 -16.64 13.03
CA ILE A 616 12.63 -15.23 12.93
C ILE A 616 13.70 -15.06 11.86
N VAL A 617 13.48 -14.16 10.91
CA VAL A 617 14.41 -13.87 9.79
C VAL A 617 14.73 -12.38 9.64
N GLU A 618 14.06 -11.53 10.40
CA GLU A 618 14.25 -10.09 10.37
C GLU A 618 13.80 -9.47 11.70
N ALA A 619 14.49 -8.42 12.14
CA ALA A 619 14.07 -7.57 13.24
C ALA A 619 14.38 -6.12 12.89
N ASP A 620 13.43 -5.21 13.15
CA ASP A 620 13.61 -3.76 13.04
C ASP A 620 14.12 -3.24 11.68
N GLY A 621 13.71 -3.92 10.60
CA GLY A 621 14.13 -3.58 9.24
C GLY A 621 15.54 -4.07 8.90
N GLU A 622 16.03 -5.11 9.57
CA GLU A 622 17.32 -5.74 9.30
C GLU A 622 17.24 -7.27 9.34
N TYR A 623 17.89 -7.93 8.38
CA TYR A 623 17.88 -9.39 8.30
C TYR A 623 18.73 -10.02 9.41
N THR A 624 18.21 -11.13 9.93
CA THR A 624 18.87 -11.88 11.01
C THR A 624 19.29 -13.27 10.53
N LYS A 625 20.22 -13.89 11.26
CA LYS A 625 20.41 -15.34 11.14
C LYS A 625 19.12 -16.03 11.60
N PRO A 626 18.58 -16.98 10.82
CA PRO A 626 17.32 -17.62 11.16
C PRO A 626 17.32 -18.21 12.57
N LEU A 627 16.36 -17.82 13.39
CA LEU A 627 16.18 -18.31 14.75
C LEU A 627 14.77 -18.89 14.90
N THR A 628 14.67 -20.20 15.10
CA THR A 628 13.38 -20.87 15.28
C THR A 628 13.00 -20.97 16.75
N VAL A 629 11.82 -20.47 17.08
CA VAL A 629 11.24 -20.43 18.43
C VAL A 629 9.77 -20.89 18.38
N ASP A 630 9.23 -21.29 19.52
CA ASP A 630 7.81 -21.68 19.61
C ASP A 630 6.94 -20.47 20.01
N SER A 631 7.52 -19.52 20.76
CA SER A 631 6.94 -18.20 21.06
C SER A 631 8.05 -17.16 21.17
N LEU A 632 7.69 -15.88 21.06
CA LEU A 632 8.61 -14.76 21.24
C LEU A 632 7.93 -13.62 21.99
N VAL A 633 8.72 -12.75 22.62
CA VAL A 633 8.26 -11.46 23.15
C VAL A 633 8.57 -10.37 22.13
N ILE A 634 7.58 -9.50 21.90
CA ILE A 634 7.74 -8.30 21.08
C ILE A 634 7.31 -7.08 21.90
N ALA A 635 8.21 -6.12 22.04
CA ALA A 635 7.97 -4.89 22.79
C ALA A 635 7.40 -3.78 21.88
N PRO A 636 6.68 -2.79 22.44
CA PRO A 636 6.28 -1.59 21.71
C PRO A 636 7.43 -0.97 20.89
N GLY A 637 7.15 -0.64 19.63
CA GLY A 637 8.13 -0.10 18.68
C GLY A 637 8.89 -1.16 17.90
N GLN A 638 9.03 -2.39 18.41
CA GLN A 638 9.73 -3.45 17.68
C GLN A 638 8.90 -3.99 16.51
N THR A 639 9.62 -4.43 15.49
CA THR A 639 9.07 -5.22 14.38
C THR A 639 9.89 -6.49 14.19
N ILE A 640 9.21 -7.61 13.93
CA ILE A 640 9.86 -8.92 13.77
C ILE A 640 9.17 -9.65 12.63
N ASN A 641 9.94 -10.16 11.66
CA ASN A 641 9.37 -11.03 10.63
C ASN A 641 9.68 -12.49 10.93
N VAL A 642 8.64 -13.32 10.85
CA VAL A 642 8.74 -14.76 11.08
C VAL A 642 8.23 -15.53 9.87
N LEU A 643 8.95 -16.59 9.50
CA LEU A 643 8.47 -17.61 8.58
C LEU A 643 7.71 -18.68 9.36
N VAL A 644 6.51 -19.01 8.88
CA VAL A 644 5.64 -20.03 9.44
C VAL A 644 5.26 -21.03 8.35
N GLN A 645 5.55 -22.30 8.59
CA GLN A 645 5.20 -23.37 7.67
C GLN A 645 3.84 -23.96 8.03
N ALA A 646 2.92 -24.02 7.07
CA ALA A 646 1.60 -24.62 7.24
C ALA A 646 1.67 -26.16 7.13
N ASP A 647 2.39 -26.81 8.04
CA ASP A 647 2.70 -28.24 8.03
C ASP A 647 1.88 -29.09 9.02
N ARG A 648 0.88 -28.49 9.67
CA ARG A 648 -0.02 -29.16 10.62
C ARG A 648 -1.21 -29.81 9.91
N PRO A 649 -1.94 -30.73 10.59
CA PRO A 649 -3.21 -31.25 10.10
C PRO A 649 -4.20 -30.12 9.73
N ILE A 650 -5.11 -30.40 8.79
CA ILE A 650 -6.10 -29.40 8.36
C ILE A 650 -7.05 -29.08 9.52
N ASP A 651 -6.88 -27.89 10.09
CA ASP A 651 -7.66 -27.37 11.22
C ASP A 651 -7.55 -25.83 11.29
N THR A 652 -8.15 -25.23 12.31
CA THR A 652 -7.96 -23.81 12.66
C THR A 652 -7.04 -23.70 13.88
N TYR A 653 -5.97 -22.92 13.77
CA TYR A 653 -5.00 -22.70 14.85
C TYR A 653 -5.01 -21.24 15.29
N ASP A 654 -5.05 -20.99 16.59
CA ASP A 654 -5.04 -19.61 17.10
C ASP A 654 -3.64 -19.02 16.99
N MET A 655 -3.56 -17.84 16.38
CA MET A 655 -2.48 -16.90 16.57
C MET A 655 -2.88 -16.00 17.73
N ALA A 656 -2.09 -15.96 18.79
CA ALA A 656 -2.47 -15.21 19.98
C ALA A 656 -1.37 -14.25 20.42
N MET A 657 -1.83 -13.16 21.02
CA MET A 657 -1.03 -12.09 21.59
C MET A 657 -1.41 -11.97 23.06
N ALA A 658 -0.51 -12.43 23.95
CA ALA A 658 -0.71 -12.49 25.39
C ALA A 658 0.22 -11.49 26.11
N PRO A 659 -0.16 -10.97 27.28
CA PRO A 659 0.65 -9.98 27.99
C PRO A 659 1.96 -10.58 28.53
N PHE A 660 3.06 -9.86 28.35
CA PHE A 660 4.28 -10.00 29.13
C PHE A 660 4.38 -8.84 30.13
N MET A 661 4.45 -9.15 31.41
CA MET A 661 4.49 -8.17 32.50
C MET A 661 5.63 -8.49 33.45
N SER A 662 6.73 -7.74 33.31
CA SER A 662 7.93 -7.86 34.14
C SER A 662 7.83 -7.08 35.46
N ALA A 663 7.02 -6.00 35.48
CA ALA A 663 6.80 -5.20 36.67
C ALA A 663 5.98 -5.94 37.74
N ARG A 664 6.30 -5.71 39.00
CA ARG A 664 5.58 -6.31 40.15
C ARG A 664 4.46 -5.39 40.61
N ASN A 665 3.31 -5.97 40.95
CA ASN A 665 2.15 -5.28 41.52
C ASN A 665 1.53 -4.18 40.62
N VAL A 666 1.75 -4.26 39.31
CA VAL A 666 1.12 -3.37 38.32
C VAL A 666 -0.12 -4.06 37.75
N PRO A 667 -1.29 -3.41 37.72
CA PRO A 667 -2.48 -3.94 37.04
C PRO A 667 -2.28 -3.99 35.52
N PHE A 668 -2.77 -5.06 34.88
CA PHE A 668 -2.70 -5.22 33.42
C PHE A 668 -3.88 -6.05 32.89
N GLN A 669 -4.11 -6.00 31.58
CA GLN A 669 -5.12 -6.79 30.90
C GLN A 669 -4.63 -8.23 30.76
N LYS A 670 -5.43 -9.20 31.22
CA LYS A 670 -5.01 -10.62 31.28
C LYS A 670 -5.50 -11.44 30.09
N THR A 671 -6.58 -11.00 29.45
CA THR A 671 -7.17 -11.72 28.32
C THR A 671 -6.31 -11.52 27.08
N PRO A 672 -5.85 -12.57 26.39
CA PRO A 672 -5.07 -12.40 25.18
C PRO A 672 -5.97 -12.01 24.00
N ALA A 673 -5.39 -11.32 23.01
CA ALA A 673 -6.01 -11.16 21.70
C ALA A 673 -5.77 -12.40 20.85
N VAL A 674 -6.77 -12.79 20.05
CA VAL A 674 -6.72 -14.00 19.24
C VAL A 674 -7.14 -13.72 17.80
N ALA A 675 -6.39 -14.29 16.87
CA ALA A 675 -6.65 -14.33 15.43
C ALA A 675 -6.52 -15.79 14.95
N HIS A 676 -7.04 -16.12 13.77
CA HIS A 676 -7.09 -17.50 13.27
C HIS A 676 -6.13 -17.73 12.10
N PHE A 677 -5.28 -18.76 12.21
CA PHE A 677 -4.46 -19.34 11.16
C PHE A 677 -5.16 -20.59 10.62
N ARG A 678 -5.98 -20.40 9.58
CA ARG A 678 -6.99 -21.37 9.16
C ARG A 678 -6.58 -22.13 7.91
N TYR A 679 -6.48 -23.45 8.00
CA TYR A 679 -6.11 -24.28 6.86
C TYR A 679 -7.27 -24.38 5.84
N SER A 680 -6.92 -24.26 4.56
CA SER A 680 -7.85 -24.48 3.45
C SER A 680 -8.35 -25.93 3.48
N GLY A 681 -9.66 -26.09 3.71
CA GLY A 681 -10.30 -27.38 3.93
C GLY A 681 -10.76 -27.61 5.37
N ALA A 682 -10.40 -26.73 6.31
CA ALA A 682 -10.96 -26.75 7.66
C ALA A 682 -12.47 -26.46 7.62
N GLY A 683 -13.24 -27.19 8.42
CA GLY A 683 -14.70 -27.05 8.47
C GLY A 683 -15.15 -25.62 8.87
N PRO A 684 -16.34 -25.18 8.46
CA PRO A 684 -16.87 -23.85 8.79
C PRO A 684 -17.03 -23.61 10.30
N GLU A 685 -17.26 -24.67 11.09
CA GLU A 685 -17.50 -24.63 12.54
C GLU A 685 -16.42 -25.37 13.36
N ALA A 686 -15.26 -25.69 12.78
CA ALA A 686 -14.21 -26.37 13.51
C ALA A 686 -13.69 -25.47 14.66
N PRO A 687 -13.66 -25.95 15.92
CA PRO A 687 -13.13 -25.17 17.03
C PRO A 687 -11.64 -24.90 16.81
N SER A 688 -11.18 -23.70 17.15
CA SER A 688 -9.77 -23.36 17.03
C SER A 688 -8.95 -24.07 18.12
N ARG A 689 -7.70 -24.40 17.78
CA ARG A 689 -6.70 -24.86 18.74
C ARG A 689 -6.05 -23.66 19.41
N PRO A 690 -6.13 -23.52 20.74
CA PRO A 690 -5.58 -22.36 21.44
C PRO A 690 -4.05 -22.40 21.45
N ALA A 691 -3.42 -21.23 21.37
CA ALA A 691 -1.99 -21.10 21.61
C ALA A 691 -1.69 -21.14 23.10
N GLU A 692 -0.58 -21.79 23.48
CA GLU A 692 -0.12 -21.86 24.86
C GLU A 692 1.00 -20.85 25.11
N PHE A 693 1.03 -20.31 26.33
CA PHE A 693 2.01 -19.31 26.75
C PHE A 693 2.61 -19.67 28.10
N PRO A 694 3.87 -19.26 28.37
CA PRO A 694 4.43 -19.33 29.71
C PRO A 694 3.68 -18.37 30.66
N ALA A 695 4.08 -18.36 31.93
CA ALA A 695 3.60 -17.36 32.86
C ALA A 695 3.89 -15.94 32.34
N PHE A 696 2.96 -15.00 32.58
CA PHE A 696 3.07 -13.63 32.07
C PHE A 696 4.37 -12.90 32.46
N ASN A 697 5.06 -13.35 33.51
CA ASN A 697 6.29 -12.76 34.03
C ASN A 697 7.54 -13.61 33.70
N ASP A 698 7.45 -14.56 32.78
CA ASP A 698 8.57 -15.41 32.38
C ASP A 698 9.60 -14.62 31.57
N SER A 699 10.56 -14.04 32.27
CA SER A 699 11.64 -13.25 31.68
C SER A 699 12.66 -14.11 30.93
N LEU A 700 12.73 -15.43 31.19
CA LEU A 700 13.65 -16.32 30.46
C LEU A 700 13.24 -16.44 28.99
N THR A 701 11.94 -16.56 28.72
CA THR A 701 11.42 -16.59 27.35
C THR A 701 11.63 -15.25 26.65
N ALA A 702 11.44 -14.13 27.35
CA ALA A 702 11.71 -12.78 26.83
C ALA A 702 13.20 -12.61 26.46
N ASP A 703 14.10 -13.02 27.35
CA ASP A 703 15.55 -12.89 27.16
C ASP A 703 16.09 -13.86 26.09
N PHE A 704 15.44 -15.01 25.89
CA PHE A 704 15.95 -16.05 24.99
C PHE A 704 16.06 -15.56 23.54
N ALA A 705 15.00 -14.92 23.01
CA ALA A 705 15.01 -14.43 21.64
C ALA A 705 16.09 -13.36 21.45
N LEU A 706 16.17 -12.39 22.35
CA LEU A 706 17.16 -11.32 22.32
C LEU A 706 18.60 -11.85 22.43
N SER A 707 18.84 -12.81 23.34
CA SER A 707 20.16 -13.41 23.57
C SER A 707 20.70 -14.18 22.38
N ASN A 708 19.81 -14.69 21.51
CA ASN A 708 20.17 -15.53 20.37
C ASN A 708 20.00 -14.84 19.02
N LEU A 709 19.39 -13.65 18.98
CA LEU A 709 19.26 -12.88 17.75
C LEU A 709 20.63 -12.39 17.28
N ARG A 710 20.93 -12.58 15.99
CA ARG A 710 22.22 -12.21 15.37
C ARG A 710 21.99 -11.61 14.01
N SER A 711 22.81 -10.63 13.62
CA SER A 711 22.76 -10.06 12.27
C SER A 711 23.15 -11.10 11.22
N LEU A 712 22.50 -11.06 10.05
CA LEU A 712 22.76 -12.02 8.98
C LEU A 712 24.18 -11.89 8.40
N ASN A 713 24.62 -10.64 8.17
CA ASN A 713 25.91 -10.28 7.58
C ASN A 713 26.72 -9.42 8.55
N ASP A 714 27.98 -9.15 8.22
CA ASP A 714 28.76 -8.12 8.92
C ASP A 714 28.10 -6.74 8.69
N THR A 715 27.60 -6.16 9.77
CA THR A 715 26.90 -4.86 9.79
C THR A 715 27.83 -3.70 10.12
N GLY A 716 29.15 -3.94 10.24
CA GLY A 716 30.14 -2.89 10.49
C GLY A 716 30.12 -2.38 11.93
N VAL A 717 30.07 -3.29 12.90
CA VAL A 717 30.09 -2.95 14.34
C VAL A 717 31.33 -2.09 14.65
N PRO A 718 31.17 -0.90 15.25
CA PRO A 718 32.31 -0.10 15.66
C PRO A 718 33.14 -0.85 16.73
N LEU A 719 34.33 -1.33 16.34
CA LEU A 719 35.23 -2.06 17.25
C LEU A 719 35.96 -1.12 18.22
N VAL A 720 36.32 0.07 17.73
CA VAL A 720 36.89 1.17 18.51
C VAL A 720 35.75 2.10 18.94
N VAL A 721 35.78 2.51 20.20
CA VAL A 721 34.78 3.40 20.81
C VAL A 721 35.44 4.73 21.13
N ASP A 722 34.86 5.83 20.65
CA ASP A 722 35.34 7.19 20.90
C ASP A 722 34.69 7.79 22.15
N ALA A 723 33.42 7.45 22.39
CA ALA A 723 32.66 7.88 23.56
C ALA A 723 31.93 6.70 24.19
N ASN A 724 32.13 6.50 25.49
CA ASN A 724 31.47 5.45 26.28
C ASN A 724 30.58 6.11 27.33
N LEU A 725 29.27 5.99 27.16
CA LEU A 725 28.25 6.64 27.97
C LEU A 725 27.50 5.59 28.79
N LEU A 726 27.14 5.92 30.01
CA LEU A 726 26.25 5.12 30.85
C LEU A 726 25.08 5.98 31.28
N PHE A 727 23.87 5.58 30.88
CA PHE A 727 22.63 6.24 31.26
C PHE A 727 21.82 5.33 32.17
N THR A 728 21.51 5.82 33.37
CA THR A 728 20.52 5.17 34.21
C THR A 728 19.13 5.47 33.68
N ILE A 729 18.26 4.48 33.66
CA ILE A 729 16.85 4.61 33.29
C ILE A 729 15.99 4.02 34.40
N GLY A 730 14.83 4.61 34.64
CA GLY A 730 13.86 4.04 35.56
C GLY A 730 12.77 5.02 35.94
N LEU A 731 11.81 4.49 36.70
CA LEU A 731 10.71 5.27 37.26
C LEU A 731 11.16 6.06 38.48
N ALA A 732 10.50 7.18 38.71
CA ALA A 732 10.72 8.10 39.83
C ALA A 732 9.37 8.53 40.43
N VAL A 733 9.43 9.21 41.57
CA VAL A 733 8.26 9.84 42.20
C VAL A 733 8.63 11.25 42.58
N GLU A 734 7.88 12.21 42.05
CA GLU A 734 7.99 13.61 42.41
C GLU A 734 7.06 13.96 43.57
N GLN A 735 7.40 15.04 44.27
CA GLN A 735 6.58 15.54 45.35
C GLN A 735 5.27 16.11 44.80
N CYS A 736 4.14 15.66 45.34
CA CYS A 736 2.85 16.28 45.06
C CYS A 736 2.79 17.66 45.75
N HIS A 737 2.67 18.72 44.97
CA HIS A 737 2.58 20.11 45.47
C HIS A 737 1.16 20.54 45.85
N SER A 738 0.19 19.62 45.85
CA SER A 738 -1.18 19.90 46.30
C SER A 738 -1.22 20.15 47.83
N PRO A 739 -2.09 21.05 48.33
CA PRO A 739 -2.37 21.19 49.77
C PRO A 739 -2.91 19.91 50.43
N HIS A 740 -3.47 18.98 49.63
CA HIS A 740 -3.99 17.69 50.08
C HIS A 740 -3.41 16.54 49.26
N PRO A 741 -2.11 16.19 49.43
CA PRO A 741 -1.41 15.23 48.56
C PRO A 741 -2.12 13.89 48.42
N ASN A 742 -2.57 13.30 49.54
CA ASN A 742 -3.24 12.00 49.57
C ASN A 742 -4.64 11.99 48.91
N ALA A 743 -5.24 13.16 48.70
CA ALA A 743 -6.53 13.30 48.02
C ALA A 743 -6.37 13.69 46.55
N SER A 744 -5.27 14.38 46.20
CA SER A 744 -5.05 14.93 44.86
C SER A 744 -4.14 14.07 43.98
N CYS A 745 -3.19 13.35 44.57
CA CYS A 745 -2.17 12.61 43.85
C CYS A 745 -2.28 11.11 44.15
N ARG A 746 -2.13 10.29 43.11
CA ARG A 746 -2.32 8.83 43.17
C ARG A 746 -1.03 8.02 43.02
N GLY A 747 0.11 8.69 42.91
CA GLY A 747 1.41 8.03 42.86
C GLY A 747 1.83 7.45 44.23
N PRO A 748 2.95 6.68 44.27
CA PRO A 748 3.43 6.05 45.48
C PRO A 748 3.69 7.09 46.59
N GLY A 749 3.28 6.79 47.83
CA GLY A 749 3.47 7.68 48.97
C GLY A 749 2.72 9.02 48.89
N GLY A 750 1.70 9.14 48.04
CA GLY A 750 0.98 10.40 47.81
C GLY A 750 1.73 11.38 46.89
N GLY A 751 2.73 10.89 46.14
CA GLY A 751 3.47 11.65 45.14
C GLY A 751 2.87 11.58 43.73
N VAL A 752 3.63 12.08 42.76
CA VAL A 752 3.32 12.07 41.32
C VAL A 752 4.31 11.15 40.63
N PHE A 753 3.85 10.19 39.83
CA PHE A 753 4.76 9.37 39.02
C PHE A 753 5.55 10.26 38.06
N ALA A 754 6.85 9.98 37.99
CA ALA A 754 7.77 10.53 37.02
C ALA A 754 8.66 9.40 36.49
N ALA A 755 9.47 9.68 35.49
CA ALA A 755 10.47 8.77 35.00
C ALA A 755 11.64 9.58 34.46
N ALA A 756 12.84 9.01 34.55
CA ALA A 756 14.04 9.79 34.32
C ALA A 756 15.13 8.98 33.63
N MET A 757 15.86 9.66 32.74
CA MET A 757 17.16 9.20 32.27
C MET A 757 18.26 10.02 32.97
N ASN A 758 19.23 9.36 33.60
CA ASN A 758 20.25 10.01 34.44
C ASN A 758 19.68 10.91 35.55
N ASN A 759 18.56 10.50 36.16
CA ASN A 759 17.88 11.26 37.21
C ASN A 759 17.39 12.65 36.73
N ILE A 760 17.19 12.82 35.42
CA ILE A 760 16.54 13.98 34.81
C ILE A 760 15.26 13.49 34.14
N ALA A 761 14.11 14.01 34.58
CA ALA A 761 12.83 13.79 33.91
C ALA A 761 12.71 14.76 32.74
N PHE A 762 12.51 14.22 31.53
CA PHE A 762 12.37 15.04 30.34
C PHE A 762 11.03 15.78 30.34
N VAL A 763 11.08 17.08 30.08
CA VAL A 763 9.89 17.93 29.92
C VAL A 763 9.90 18.46 28.50
N GLU A 764 8.82 18.24 27.77
CA GLU A 764 8.69 18.75 26.40
C GLU A 764 8.79 20.28 26.36
N PRO A 765 9.59 20.85 25.45
CA PRO A 765 9.71 22.29 25.30
C PRO A 765 8.50 22.89 24.57
N THR A 766 8.39 24.22 24.60
CA THR A 766 7.31 24.96 23.89
C THR A 766 7.62 25.22 22.41
N VAL A 767 8.88 25.10 22.01
CA VAL A 767 9.38 25.22 20.63
C VAL A 767 10.13 23.93 20.32
N SER A 768 10.07 23.44 19.08
CA SER A 768 10.78 22.20 18.77
C SER A 768 12.29 22.35 18.96
N LEU A 769 12.93 21.36 19.61
CA LEU A 769 14.38 21.40 19.86
C LEU A 769 15.19 21.58 18.57
N LEU A 770 14.75 20.97 17.47
CA LEU A 770 15.39 21.12 16.17
C LEU A 770 15.26 22.54 15.61
N GLN A 771 14.10 23.18 15.79
CA GLN A 771 13.94 24.59 15.41
C GLN A 771 14.79 25.49 16.32
N ALA A 772 14.78 25.26 17.63
CA ALA A 772 15.59 26.02 18.58
C ALA A 772 17.09 25.89 18.26
N TYR A 773 17.57 24.68 17.90
CA TYR A 773 18.93 24.44 17.46
C TYR A 773 19.26 25.16 16.15
N TYR A 774 18.40 25.04 15.14
CA TYR A 774 18.58 25.69 13.85
C TYR A 774 18.61 27.22 13.96
N ASP A 775 17.75 27.81 14.81
CA ASP A 775 17.66 29.26 15.04
C ASP A 775 18.68 29.76 16.10
N ASN A 776 19.49 28.87 16.69
CA ASN A 776 20.45 29.17 17.77
C ASN A 776 19.78 29.86 18.99
N THR A 777 18.64 29.32 19.43
CA THR A 777 17.85 29.85 20.55
C THR A 777 18.39 29.33 21.88
N ASN A 778 18.94 30.24 22.69
CA ASN A 778 19.51 29.91 24.00
C ASN A 778 18.47 29.34 24.98
N GLY A 779 18.89 28.37 25.81
CA GLY A 779 18.12 27.86 26.94
C GLY A 779 17.28 26.59 26.66
N TYR A 780 17.28 26.09 25.42
CA TYR A 780 16.51 24.90 25.04
C TYR A 780 17.33 23.60 24.96
N TYR A 781 18.63 23.69 24.65
CA TYR A 781 19.49 22.54 24.40
C TYR A 781 20.92 22.78 24.86
N THR A 782 21.68 21.69 25.01
CA THR A 782 23.13 21.69 25.19
C THR A 782 23.80 20.94 24.04
N GLU A 783 25.07 21.24 23.81
CA GLU A 783 25.86 20.67 22.71
C GLU A 783 27.02 19.79 23.22
N ASP A 784 26.76 19.05 24.29
CA ASP A 784 27.72 18.20 25.02
C ASP A 784 27.67 16.72 24.61
N PHE A 785 26.79 16.36 23.65
CA PHE A 785 26.81 15.03 23.03
C PHE A 785 28.04 14.87 22.09
N PRO A 786 28.60 13.65 21.94
CA PRO A 786 29.70 13.40 21.01
C PRO A 786 29.43 13.92 19.60
N GLY A 787 30.44 14.57 19.00
CA GLY A 787 30.32 15.21 17.69
C GLY A 787 30.13 14.23 16.53
N PHE A 788 29.89 14.78 15.33
CA PHE A 788 29.69 14.02 14.11
C PHE A 788 30.78 12.96 13.88
N GLY A 789 30.37 11.74 13.49
CA GLY A 789 31.25 10.62 13.20
C GLY A 789 31.77 9.87 14.43
N SER A 790 31.44 10.32 15.65
CA SER A 790 31.87 9.64 16.88
C SER A 790 31.28 8.22 16.96
N ARG A 791 32.12 7.23 17.28
CA ARG A 791 31.69 5.85 17.54
C ARG A 791 31.27 5.74 19.00
N VAL A 792 29.97 5.72 19.24
CA VAL A 792 29.37 5.78 20.58
C VAL A 792 29.05 4.37 21.06
N GLN A 793 29.48 4.05 22.29
CA GLN A 793 28.91 2.97 23.08
C GLN A 793 28.02 3.59 24.14
N LEU A 794 26.75 3.19 24.18
CA LEU A 794 25.80 3.61 25.19
C LEU A 794 25.33 2.40 25.99
N VAL A 795 25.51 2.46 27.30
CA VAL A 795 24.99 1.48 28.26
C VAL A 795 23.75 2.06 28.92
N LEU A 796 22.62 1.40 28.74
CA LEU A 796 21.37 1.68 29.41
C LEU A 796 21.30 0.80 30.67
N GLN A 797 21.35 1.41 31.85
CA GLN A 797 21.27 0.73 33.14
C GLN A 797 19.88 0.92 33.74
N ASN A 798 19.12 -0.16 33.84
CA ASN A 798 17.81 -0.13 34.48
C ASN A 798 17.96 -0.09 36.01
N THR A 799 17.21 0.81 36.65
CA THR A 799 17.23 1.06 38.09
C THR A 799 15.92 0.68 38.75
N GLY A 800 15.97 0.22 40.00
CA GLY A 800 14.80 -0.21 40.77
C GLY A 800 14.25 0.85 41.73
N THR A 801 14.37 2.15 41.43
CA THR A 801 14.05 3.25 42.37
C THR A 801 12.61 3.19 42.90
N VAL A 802 11.64 2.94 42.02
CA VAL A 802 10.24 2.66 42.40
C VAL A 802 9.94 1.17 42.30
N GLY A 803 10.43 0.55 41.23
CA GLY A 803 10.34 -0.87 40.95
C GLY A 803 11.19 -1.18 39.72
N THR A 804 11.44 -2.46 39.47
CA THR A 804 12.13 -2.92 38.26
C THR A 804 11.11 -3.32 37.21
N GLU A 805 11.26 -2.82 36.00
CA GLU A 805 10.40 -3.11 34.86
C GLU A 805 11.23 -3.10 33.58
N ASN A 806 10.90 -3.92 32.60
CA ASN A 806 11.55 -3.90 31.30
C ASN A 806 11.18 -2.63 30.53
N HIS A 807 12.16 -2.00 29.88
CA HIS A 807 11.96 -0.74 29.19
C HIS A 807 12.41 -0.85 27.72
N PRO A 808 11.49 -0.91 26.74
CA PRO A 808 11.85 -0.81 25.33
C PRO A 808 12.34 0.61 25.04
N VAL A 809 13.65 0.79 24.88
CA VAL A 809 14.24 2.09 24.55
C VAL A 809 14.45 2.17 23.04
N HIS A 810 13.84 3.19 22.43
CA HIS A 810 13.94 3.50 21.01
C HIS A 810 14.85 4.71 20.79
N LEU A 811 15.67 4.69 19.73
CA LEU A 811 16.49 5.81 19.29
C LEU A 811 16.09 6.22 17.87
N HIS A 812 15.72 7.49 17.70
CA HIS A 812 15.40 8.08 16.40
C HIS A 812 16.66 8.33 15.55
N GLY A 813 16.50 8.38 14.23
CA GLY A 813 17.54 8.74 13.27
C GLY A 813 18.70 7.74 13.12
N HIS A 814 18.75 6.70 13.95
CA HIS A 814 19.81 5.71 13.96
C HIS A 814 19.24 4.32 14.21
N SER A 815 19.84 3.33 13.55
CA SER A 815 19.83 1.95 14.05
C SER A 815 21.15 1.73 14.81
N PHE A 816 21.15 0.81 15.78
CA PHE A 816 22.29 0.51 16.64
C PHE A 816 22.52 -0.99 16.77
N HIS A 817 23.77 -1.37 17.03
CA HIS A 817 24.16 -2.74 17.31
C HIS A 817 23.93 -3.03 18.79
N VAL A 818 23.12 -4.04 19.12
CA VAL A 818 22.97 -4.51 20.51
C VAL A 818 24.14 -5.44 20.83
N VAL A 819 25.22 -4.87 21.37
CA VAL A 819 26.47 -5.61 21.60
C VAL A 819 26.41 -6.43 22.88
N GLY A 820 25.48 -6.19 23.80
CA GLY A 820 25.32 -7.04 24.97
C GLY A 820 24.15 -6.61 25.83
N HIS A 821 23.68 -7.50 26.68
CA HIS A 821 22.69 -7.21 27.71
C HIS A 821 22.90 -8.18 28.87
N GLY A 822 22.32 -7.89 30.02
CA GLY A 822 22.42 -8.75 31.18
C GLY A 822 21.58 -8.26 32.35
N THR A 823 21.56 -9.05 33.42
CA THR A 823 20.89 -8.71 34.67
C THR A 823 21.86 -8.03 35.64
N GLY A 824 21.30 -7.29 36.61
CA GLY A 824 22.09 -6.56 37.60
C GLY A 824 22.77 -5.31 37.04
N ASN A 825 23.87 -4.92 37.68
CA ASN A 825 24.60 -3.71 37.32
C ASN A 825 25.64 -4.02 36.23
N TYR A 826 25.71 -3.17 35.20
CA TYR A 826 26.74 -3.27 34.18
C TYR A 826 28.13 -3.16 34.80
N ASN A 827 29.00 -4.11 34.44
CA ASN A 827 30.42 -4.07 34.80
C ASN A 827 31.24 -4.27 33.51
N PRO A 828 32.04 -3.27 33.09
CA PRO A 828 32.79 -3.32 31.84
C PRO A 828 33.86 -4.42 31.81
N THR A 829 34.27 -4.97 32.96
CA THR A 829 35.28 -6.03 33.04
C THR A 829 34.70 -7.44 32.90
N THR A 830 33.42 -7.62 33.23
CA THR A 830 32.76 -8.93 33.22
C THR A 830 31.67 -9.04 32.15
N ALA A 831 31.22 -7.90 31.60
CA ALA A 831 30.23 -7.86 30.53
C ALA A 831 30.76 -8.59 29.29
N GLN A 832 30.00 -9.60 28.84
CA GLN A 832 30.30 -10.29 27.59
C GLN A 832 29.62 -9.55 26.45
N LEU A 833 30.41 -9.02 25.53
CA LEU A 833 29.92 -8.30 24.37
C LEU A 833 30.06 -9.16 23.11
N ASN A 834 29.00 -9.26 22.33
CA ASN A 834 29.05 -9.74 20.95
C ASN A 834 29.49 -8.59 20.03
N LEU A 835 30.73 -8.68 19.54
CA LEU A 835 31.29 -7.74 18.57
C LEU A 835 31.45 -8.36 17.18
N ALA A 836 30.99 -9.60 16.98
CA ALA A 836 31.13 -10.32 15.72
C ALA A 836 29.87 -10.15 14.84
N ASP A 837 28.70 -10.40 15.40
CA ASP A 837 27.42 -10.37 14.70
C ASP A 837 26.23 -9.92 15.59
N PRO A 838 26.37 -8.85 16.40
CA PRO A 838 25.27 -8.33 17.21
C PRO A 838 24.10 -7.91 16.32
N PRO A 839 22.84 -8.10 16.76
CA PRO A 839 21.69 -7.68 15.99
C PRO A 839 21.68 -6.16 15.83
N TYR A 840 21.38 -5.70 14.62
CA TYR A 840 21.26 -4.28 14.27
C TYR A 840 19.79 -3.89 14.31
N MET A 841 19.41 -3.02 15.25
CA MET A 841 18.02 -2.76 15.63
C MET A 841 17.78 -1.26 15.85
N ASN A 842 16.54 -0.85 16.09
CA ASN A 842 16.21 0.53 16.47
C ASN A 842 15.54 0.63 17.86
N THR A 843 15.07 -0.50 18.41
CA THR A 843 14.42 -0.57 19.73
C THR A 843 14.93 -1.77 20.52
N ILE A 844 15.37 -1.54 21.77
CA ILE A 844 15.88 -2.58 22.66
C ILE A 844 15.14 -2.60 23.99
N GLY A 845 14.58 -3.76 24.36
CA GLY A 845 14.09 -4.01 25.71
C GLY A 845 15.27 -4.07 26.69
N VAL A 846 15.37 -3.11 27.61
CA VAL A 846 16.36 -3.10 28.69
C VAL A 846 15.82 -3.90 29.87
N PRO A 847 16.38 -5.10 30.16
CA PRO A 847 15.78 -6.04 31.10
C PRO A 847 15.50 -5.45 32.48
N ALA A 848 14.44 -5.93 33.14
CA ALA A 848 14.04 -5.48 34.48
C ALA A 848 15.21 -5.61 35.48
N GLY A 849 15.72 -4.49 35.99
CA GLY A 849 16.87 -4.46 36.90
C GLY A 849 18.19 -4.93 36.27
N GLY A 850 18.29 -4.87 34.94
CA GLY A 850 19.45 -5.24 34.14
C GLY A 850 20.05 -4.08 33.36
N TRP A 851 20.76 -4.39 32.28
CA TRP A 851 21.41 -3.44 31.41
C TRP A 851 21.40 -3.91 29.95
N ALA A 852 21.50 -2.96 29.03
CA ALA A 852 21.76 -3.20 27.61
C ALA A 852 22.85 -2.26 27.11
N ALA A 853 23.81 -2.77 26.34
CA ALA A 853 24.88 -2.01 25.72
C ALA A 853 24.67 -1.98 24.21
N ILE A 854 24.62 -0.78 23.64
CA ILE A 854 24.44 -0.54 22.21
C ILE A 854 25.62 0.23 21.61
N ARG A 855 25.91 0.01 20.33
CA ARG A 855 26.92 0.76 19.57
C ARG A 855 26.37 1.31 18.26
N PHE A 856 26.65 2.58 17.99
CA PHE A 856 26.31 3.24 16.73
C PHE A 856 27.33 4.34 16.42
N VAL A 857 27.26 4.89 15.21
CA VAL A 857 28.05 6.05 14.80
C VAL A 857 27.11 7.25 14.79
N ALA A 858 27.49 8.35 15.43
CA ALA A 858 26.74 9.60 15.41
C ALA A 858 26.98 10.35 14.08
N ASP A 859 26.50 9.79 12.98
CA ASP A 859 26.77 10.23 11.60
C ASP A 859 25.54 10.87 10.93
N ASN A 860 24.53 11.24 11.71
CA ASN A 860 23.30 11.86 11.20
C ASN A 860 23.07 13.22 11.87
N PRO A 861 23.41 14.35 11.23
CA PRO A 861 23.21 15.67 11.81
C PRO A 861 21.72 15.94 12.03
N GLY A 862 21.37 16.46 13.20
CA GLY A 862 19.98 16.62 13.60
C GLY A 862 19.77 16.58 15.10
N VAL A 863 18.50 16.66 15.50
CA VAL A 863 18.07 16.43 16.88
C VAL A 863 17.29 15.12 16.91
N TRP A 864 17.79 14.15 17.66
CA TRP A 864 17.24 12.79 17.67
C TRP A 864 16.71 12.41 19.05
N PHE A 865 15.45 12.01 19.08
CA PHE A 865 14.79 11.59 20.30
C PHE A 865 15.21 10.17 20.71
N MET A 866 15.38 9.94 21.99
CA MET A 866 15.57 8.62 22.57
C MET A 866 14.67 8.49 23.77
N HIS A 867 13.78 7.51 23.76
CA HIS A 867 12.75 7.39 24.79
C HIS A 867 12.34 5.95 25.04
N CYS A 868 11.74 5.71 26.20
CA CYS A 868 11.01 4.48 26.42
C CYS A 868 9.76 4.47 25.54
N HIS A 869 9.51 3.36 24.86
CA HIS A 869 8.38 3.17 23.96
C HIS A 869 7.12 2.64 24.68
N LEU A 870 7.16 2.59 26.02
CA LEU A 870 5.96 2.56 26.86
C LEU A 870 5.46 3.99 27.00
N GLU A 871 4.27 4.28 26.46
CA GLU A 871 3.81 5.65 26.26
C GLU A 871 3.71 6.43 27.56
N VAL A 872 3.18 5.79 28.60
CA VAL A 872 3.07 6.41 29.93
C VAL A 872 4.45 6.78 30.50
N HIS A 873 5.51 6.01 30.21
CA HIS A 873 6.86 6.33 30.67
C HIS A 873 7.46 7.49 29.90
N ALA A 874 7.22 7.59 28.59
CA ALA A 874 7.62 8.75 27.81
C ALA A 874 6.94 10.02 28.34
N SER A 875 5.63 9.97 28.60
CA SER A 875 4.88 11.09 29.20
C SER A 875 5.38 11.47 30.60
N TRP A 876 5.87 10.51 31.38
CA TRP A 876 6.48 10.77 32.70
C TRP A 876 7.92 11.30 32.62
N GLY A 877 8.53 11.35 31.44
CA GLY A 877 9.86 11.93 31.22
C GLY A 877 10.98 10.91 31.03
N LEU A 878 10.69 9.63 30.78
CA LEU A 878 11.69 8.60 30.44
C LEU A 878 12.18 8.77 29.00
N ALA A 879 12.80 9.91 28.73
CA ALA A 879 13.25 10.33 27.42
C ALA A 879 14.47 11.26 27.51
N MET A 880 15.09 11.49 26.36
CA MET A 880 16.08 12.53 26.10
C MET A 880 16.17 12.82 24.61
N ALA A 881 16.84 13.89 24.23
CA ALA A 881 17.16 14.19 22.83
C ALA A 881 18.65 14.54 22.69
N PHE A 882 19.27 14.10 21.60
CA PHE A 882 20.67 14.39 21.30
C PHE A 882 20.78 15.33 20.12
N VAL A 883 21.66 16.33 20.25
CA VAL A 883 22.10 17.15 19.12
C VAL A 883 23.34 16.50 18.51
N VAL A 884 23.21 16.00 17.29
CA VAL A 884 24.36 15.59 16.47
C VAL A 884 24.71 16.76 15.57
N LYS A 885 25.91 17.32 15.78
CA LYS A 885 26.40 18.47 15.01
C LYS A 885 26.69 18.10 13.56
N ASP A 886 26.91 19.13 12.76
CA ASP A 886 27.37 18.98 11.39
C ASP A 886 28.78 18.37 11.33
N GLY A 887 29.00 17.51 10.34
CA GLY A 887 30.30 17.06 9.87
C GLY A 887 30.88 18.00 8.81
N ASN A 888 31.67 17.44 7.89
CA ASN A 888 32.36 18.21 6.86
C ASN A 888 31.73 17.99 5.47
N GLY A 889 30.95 18.97 5.02
CA GLY A 889 30.36 18.99 3.68
C GLY A 889 28.84 18.86 3.70
N THR A 890 28.20 19.14 2.56
CA THR A 890 26.74 19.35 2.48
C THR A 890 25.90 18.12 2.80
N MET A 891 26.44 16.90 2.67
CA MET A 891 25.77 15.64 3.01
C MET A 891 25.93 15.27 4.48
N GLU A 892 26.74 16.02 5.20
CA GLU A 892 27.03 15.87 6.63
C GLU A 892 26.56 17.12 7.39
N SER A 893 25.69 17.95 6.80
CA SER A 893 25.16 19.16 7.43
C SER A 893 23.65 19.09 7.56
N LEU A 894 23.13 19.76 8.59
CA LEU A 894 21.70 19.90 8.82
C LEU A 894 21.02 20.57 7.61
N PRO A 895 19.97 19.97 7.03
CA PRO A 895 19.23 20.58 5.94
C PRO A 895 18.40 21.77 6.44
N HIS A 896 18.08 22.71 5.54
CA HIS A 896 17.14 23.79 5.82
C HIS A 896 15.72 23.25 6.10
N PRO A 897 14.94 23.90 6.99
CA PRO A 897 13.57 23.50 7.27
C PRO A 897 12.67 23.62 6.02
N PRO A 898 11.73 22.70 5.80
CA PRO A 898 10.73 22.81 4.74
C PRO A 898 9.87 24.07 4.88
N ALA A 899 9.43 24.63 3.75
CA ALA A 899 8.62 25.86 3.75
C ALA A 899 7.24 25.70 4.42
N ASP A 900 6.71 24.47 4.46
CA ASP A 900 5.44 24.11 5.10
C ASP A 900 5.62 23.53 6.52
N LEU A 901 6.81 23.64 7.14
CA LEU A 901 7.06 23.19 8.51
C LEU A 901 6.03 23.83 9.48
N PRO A 902 5.34 23.04 10.32
CA PRO A 902 4.38 23.59 11.27
C PRO A 902 5.06 24.53 12.26
N ARG A 903 4.45 25.70 12.44
CA ARG A 903 4.96 26.72 13.36
C ARG A 903 4.58 26.40 14.80
N CYS A 904 5.53 26.65 15.69
CA CYS A 904 5.30 27.03 17.07
C CYS A 904 4.86 28.52 17.09
#